data_AF-A0A1G2M4E0-F1
#
_entry.id   AF-A0A1G2M4E0-F1
#
_cell.length_a   1.000
_cell.length_b   1.000
_cell.length_c   1.000
_cell.angle_alpha   90.00
_cell.angle_beta   90.00
_cell.angle_gamma   90.00
#
_symmetry.space_group_name_H-M   'P 1'
#
loop_
_entity.id
_entity.type
_entity.pdbx_description
1 polymer ?
#
loop_
_entity_poly.entity_id
_entity_poly.type
_entity_poly.pdbx_seq_one_letter_code
_entity_poly.pdbx_strand_id
1 'polypeptide(L)'
;MLVVALGFVLSGIFILWISSFKMPDLSGLEQRKISQSTKIFDRTGQVLLYDVHQDVRRTIVSFDQISRNIKNAAVAIEDAEFYQHKGIKLSSFIRAVLTNIGTFSFSQGGSTITQQVVKNIILTKEKSISRKLKEWVLSVKLEQLISKEEILTLYLNESPYGGNMYGIQEASQSYFGKNAADVTLAESAYLAAIPNAPTYYSPYGTHLDKLEERKNLVLARMLENKFITQEEYDTAKQEKVAFKPQAQTGIYAPHFVLYVKEYLESKYGPRAISDGGMKVITTLDYQMQEKAEEIARRHAEENEKKFNAENAGLIAIDIKTGQILSMVGSRNYFDKEIDGNYNVTLAKRQPGSSFKPFVYATAFKKGYTPETTLFNLRTEFSTYCNPDGTPINSSDEDKCYMPENYDGRYEGPMTLRNALAQSVNIIAIKVLYLAGIRDSLQTARDLGITTLGDINQYGLTLVLGGGEVTLLEMTSAYATLANGGVRNPHTAIIEITDQNGNVLEKYDPHPTTILPKKVTLEISDILSDEKARAPEFGSHSLLYFPEREVAVKTGTTNDYRDAWIVGYTPSVAVGAWAGNNDNSSMEKKIAGFIIAPLWHEFMDTVLASSSPNERFERPEETDMTNLKPVLRGLWQGNIAYTIDRMSGKLATSFTPPETRVEKVVQDVHSILYWVDKNNPLGPSPEHPENDSQFPYWEYAVQKWVAQQNLVAETPAVIPTATDDIHTPSLSPQLNISGIDQNTLYQVNSSLYVSVVGFGKYPLTKVDFFLNDQFIGSSSHAPFGITFTPNSIGQVNDINTLKVVGYDSVFNKSEAVVGLRLLFENQ
;
A
#
# COMPACT_ATOMS: atom_id res chain seq x y z
N MET A 1 -41.71 47.87 38.06
CA MET A 1 -42.63 47.74 36.90
C MET A 1 -41.92 47.29 35.63
N LEU A 2 -40.83 47.94 35.19
CA LEU A 2 -40.16 47.60 33.92
C LEU A 2 -39.70 46.13 33.81
N VAL A 3 -39.13 45.58 34.89
CA VAL A 3 -38.68 44.18 34.95
C VAL A 3 -39.85 43.18 34.87
N VAL A 4 -40.98 43.52 35.48
CA VAL A 4 -42.20 42.69 35.46
C VAL A 4 -42.85 42.74 34.08
N ALA A 5 -42.89 43.92 33.45
CA ALA A 5 -43.39 44.09 32.09
C ALA A 5 -42.49 43.37 31.07
N LEU A 6 -41.17 43.45 31.22
CA LEU A 6 -40.21 42.72 30.39
C LEU A 6 -40.36 41.20 30.57
N GLY A 7 -40.58 40.74 31.80
CA GLY A 7 -40.88 39.33 32.09
C GLY A 7 -42.16 38.83 31.41
N PHE A 8 -43.22 39.64 31.38
CA PHE A 8 -44.48 39.31 30.69
C PHE A 8 -44.34 39.31 29.16
N VAL A 9 -43.56 40.23 28.60
CA VAL A 9 -43.29 40.26 27.16
C VAL A 9 -42.43 39.06 26.74
N LEU A 10 -41.39 38.73 27.52
CA LEU A 10 -40.54 37.57 27.26
C LEU A 10 -41.32 36.25 27.41
N SER A 11 -42.22 36.13 28.39
CA SER A 11 -43.06 34.94 28.54
C SER A 11 -44.08 34.82 27.40
N GLY A 12 -44.67 35.94 26.96
CA GLY A 12 -45.56 35.97 25.79
C GLY A 12 -44.87 35.54 24.50
N ILE A 13 -43.66 36.05 24.24
CA ILE A 13 -42.83 35.65 23.10
C ILE A 13 -42.47 34.16 23.19
N PHE A 14 -42.11 33.67 24.37
CA PHE A 14 -41.78 32.26 24.61
C PHE A 14 -42.98 31.32 24.37
N ILE A 15 -44.18 31.71 24.80
CA ILE A 15 -45.42 30.95 24.58
C ILE A 15 -45.78 30.92 23.09
N LEU A 16 -45.70 32.06 22.39
CA LEU A 16 -45.95 32.14 20.95
C LEU A 16 -44.95 31.28 20.17
N TRP A 17 -43.67 31.30 20.56
CA TRP A 17 -42.63 30.46 19.98
C TRP A 17 -42.91 28.97 20.18
N ILE A 18 -43.31 28.53 21.39
CA ILE A 18 -43.71 27.15 21.65
C ILE A 18 -44.94 26.73 20.82
N SER A 19 -45.94 27.61 20.71
CA SER A 19 -47.17 27.33 19.95
C SER A 19 -46.95 27.16 18.45
N SER A 20 -45.87 27.75 17.92
CA SER A 20 -45.48 27.61 16.51
C SER A 20 -44.87 26.24 16.17
N PHE A 21 -44.57 25.40 17.17
CA PHE A 21 -44.01 24.07 16.93
C PHE A 21 -45.08 23.07 16.46
N LYS A 22 -44.91 22.56 15.24
CA LYS A 22 -45.61 21.35 14.78
C LYS A 22 -45.18 20.16 15.67
N MET A 23 -46.12 19.64 16.45
CA MET A 23 -45.92 18.49 17.33
C MET A 23 -46.18 17.18 16.57
N PRO A 24 -45.31 16.16 16.70
CA PRO A 24 -45.60 14.83 16.17
C PRO A 24 -46.85 14.25 16.84
N ASP A 25 -47.71 13.60 16.06
CA ASP A 25 -48.85 12.86 16.61
C ASP A 25 -48.35 11.55 17.25
N LEU A 26 -48.86 11.25 18.45
CA LEU A 26 -48.52 10.07 19.24
C LEU A 26 -49.49 8.90 18.99
N SER A 27 -50.59 9.13 18.27
CA SER A 27 -51.63 8.13 17.99
C SER A 27 -51.16 6.97 17.09
N GLY A 28 -50.03 7.13 16.38
CA GLY A 28 -49.45 6.14 15.46
C GLY A 28 -48.26 5.35 16.00
N LEU A 29 -47.96 5.40 17.30
CA LEU A 29 -46.85 4.64 17.91
C LEU A 29 -46.99 3.11 17.72
N GLU A 30 -48.21 2.61 17.57
CA GLU A 30 -48.48 1.19 17.25
C GLU A 30 -48.19 0.81 15.79
N GLN A 31 -48.03 1.77 14.85
CA GLN A 31 -47.97 1.52 13.40
C GLN A 31 -46.66 1.94 12.70
N ARG A 32 -45.59 2.27 13.43
CA ARG A 32 -44.41 2.88 12.79
C ARG A 32 -43.56 1.89 11.97
N LYS A 33 -43.32 2.31 10.71
CA LYS A 33 -42.54 1.67 9.63
C LYS A 33 -41.28 0.96 10.10
N ILE A 34 -41.16 -0.29 9.67
CA ILE A 34 -40.01 -1.19 9.80
C ILE A 34 -38.78 -0.55 9.11
N SER A 35 -37.70 -0.34 9.85
CA SER A 35 -36.41 0.10 9.30
C SER A 35 -35.83 -0.96 8.36
N GLN A 36 -35.45 -0.58 7.14
CA GLN A 36 -34.71 -1.48 6.25
C GLN A 36 -33.22 -1.44 6.59
N SER A 37 -32.58 -2.60 6.49
CA SER A 37 -31.18 -2.77 6.83
C SER A 37 -30.24 -2.25 5.76
N THR A 38 -29.11 -1.66 6.15
CA THR A 38 -28.02 -1.40 5.20
C THR A 38 -27.34 -2.71 4.83
N LYS A 39 -27.21 -2.99 3.54
CA LYS A 39 -26.64 -4.22 3.00
C LYS A 39 -25.38 -3.92 2.21
N ILE A 40 -24.28 -4.58 2.59
CA ILE A 40 -22.97 -4.48 1.97
C ILE A 40 -22.77 -5.70 1.09
N PHE A 41 -22.56 -5.48 -0.20
CA PHE A 41 -22.36 -6.49 -1.21
C PHE A 41 -20.93 -6.46 -1.77
N ASP A 42 -20.52 -7.57 -2.35
CA ASP A 42 -19.33 -7.65 -3.18
C ASP A 42 -19.46 -6.78 -4.44
N ARG A 43 -18.40 -6.74 -5.25
CA ARG A 43 -18.36 -5.96 -6.49
C ARG A 43 -19.40 -6.36 -7.53
N THR A 44 -19.89 -7.60 -7.51
CA THR A 44 -20.93 -8.05 -8.44
C THR A 44 -22.32 -7.59 -8.00
N GLY A 45 -22.48 -7.19 -6.74
CA GLY A 45 -23.76 -6.88 -6.12
C GLY A 45 -24.62 -8.11 -5.83
N GLN A 46 -24.06 -9.32 -5.97
CA GLN A 46 -24.76 -10.60 -5.78
C GLN A 46 -24.47 -11.22 -4.42
N VAL A 47 -23.22 -11.18 -3.97
CA VAL A 47 -22.82 -11.75 -2.68
C VAL A 47 -23.07 -10.72 -1.59
N LEU A 48 -24.00 -11.01 -0.71
CA LEU A 48 -24.22 -10.21 0.50
C LEU A 48 -23.09 -10.49 1.49
N LEU A 49 -22.13 -9.58 1.60
CA LEU A 49 -20.99 -9.69 2.51
C LEU A 49 -21.41 -9.49 3.95
N TYR A 50 -22.28 -8.51 4.17
CA TYR A 50 -22.79 -8.18 5.50
C TYR A 50 -24.10 -7.42 5.43
N ASP A 51 -25.03 -7.81 6.29
CA ASP A 51 -26.24 -7.05 6.54
C ASP A 51 -26.08 -6.33 7.88
N VAL A 52 -25.92 -5.01 7.82
CA VAL A 52 -25.66 -4.16 9.00
C VAL A 52 -26.82 -4.18 10.00
N HIS A 53 -27.99 -4.68 9.59
CA HIS A 53 -29.21 -4.74 10.39
C HIS A 53 -29.89 -6.10 10.35
N GLN A 54 -29.16 -7.18 10.07
CA GLN A 54 -29.66 -8.54 10.36
C GLN A 54 -29.87 -8.81 11.85
N ASP A 55 -29.71 -7.80 12.68
CA ASP A 55 -29.83 -7.88 14.10
C ASP A 55 -30.48 -6.57 14.61
N VAL A 56 -31.78 -6.40 14.45
CA VAL A 56 -32.53 -6.02 15.64
C VAL A 56 -33.10 -7.34 16.13
N ARG A 57 -32.29 -8.11 16.86
CA ARG A 57 -32.85 -9.19 17.66
C ARG A 57 -33.57 -8.49 18.79
N ARG A 58 -34.90 -8.49 18.69
CA ARG A 58 -35.80 -7.91 19.68
C ARG A 58 -36.92 -8.88 19.97
N THR A 59 -36.83 -9.52 21.12
CA THR A 59 -37.96 -10.22 21.72
C THR A 59 -38.62 -9.25 22.69
N ILE A 60 -39.81 -8.79 22.33
CA ILE A 60 -40.63 -7.95 23.21
C ILE A 60 -41.16 -8.84 24.33
N VAL A 61 -40.86 -8.46 25.57
CA VAL A 61 -41.39 -9.12 26.77
C VAL A 61 -42.28 -8.14 27.54
N SER A 62 -43.33 -8.66 28.14
CA SER A 62 -44.22 -7.87 28.99
C SER A 62 -43.53 -7.46 30.30
N PHE A 63 -44.08 -6.47 31.00
CA PHE A 63 -43.49 -5.96 32.24
C PHE A 63 -43.26 -7.08 33.27
N ASP A 64 -44.19 -8.00 33.42
CA ASP A 64 -44.13 -9.14 34.35
C ASP A 64 -43.04 -10.18 34.00
N GLN A 65 -42.64 -10.25 32.73
CA GLN A 65 -41.57 -11.14 32.24
C GLN A 65 -40.16 -10.56 32.42
N ILE A 66 -40.04 -9.39 33.04
CA ILE A 66 -38.76 -8.74 33.36
C ILE A 66 -38.52 -8.83 34.88
N SER A 67 -37.35 -9.32 35.28
CA SER A 67 -36.95 -9.44 36.68
C SER A 67 -37.05 -8.10 37.43
N ARG A 68 -37.47 -8.17 38.70
CA ARG A 68 -37.50 -7.01 39.60
C ARG A 68 -36.13 -6.34 39.72
N ASN A 69 -35.06 -7.14 39.68
CA ASN A 69 -33.69 -6.65 39.79
C ASN A 69 -33.32 -5.76 38.61
N ILE A 70 -33.66 -6.16 37.37
CA ILE A 70 -33.46 -5.34 36.17
C ILE A 70 -34.21 -4.01 36.28
N LYS A 71 -35.51 -4.06 36.62
CA LYS A 71 -36.36 -2.86 36.73
C LYS A 71 -35.76 -1.87 37.72
N ASN A 72 -35.39 -2.37 38.90
CA ASN A 72 -34.80 -1.56 39.95
C ASN A 72 -33.40 -1.05 39.57
N ALA A 73 -32.58 -1.85 38.90
CA ALA A 73 -31.25 -1.47 38.46
C ALA A 73 -31.31 -0.32 37.44
N ALA A 74 -32.17 -0.44 36.43
CA ALA A 74 -32.38 0.60 35.43
C ALA A 74 -32.91 1.89 36.07
N VAL A 75 -33.90 1.80 36.97
CA VAL A 75 -34.42 2.96 37.71
C VAL A 75 -33.32 3.58 38.59
N ALA A 76 -32.52 2.78 39.32
CA ALA A 76 -31.49 3.31 40.22
C ALA A 76 -30.42 4.13 39.49
N ILE A 77 -29.94 3.64 38.33
CA ILE A 77 -28.85 4.30 37.61
C ILE A 77 -29.32 5.38 36.65
N GLU A 78 -30.44 5.17 35.94
CA GLU A 78 -30.91 6.11 34.92
C GLU A 78 -31.84 7.18 35.50
N ASP A 79 -32.69 6.82 36.48
CA ASP A 79 -33.76 7.71 36.94
C ASP A 79 -34.29 7.35 38.34
N ALA A 80 -33.51 7.63 39.38
CA ALA A 80 -33.81 7.29 40.78
C ALA A 80 -35.19 7.76 41.31
N GLU A 81 -35.77 8.79 40.71
CA GLU A 81 -37.06 9.38 41.11
C GLU A 81 -38.14 9.10 40.05
N PHE A 82 -37.94 8.09 39.19
CA PHE A 82 -38.78 7.79 38.04
C PHE A 82 -40.27 7.76 38.40
N TYR A 83 -40.62 7.14 39.51
CA TYR A 83 -42.03 7.04 39.95
C TYR A 83 -42.60 8.31 40.59
N GLN A 84 -41.79 9.34 40.83
CA GLN A 84 -42.19 10.56 41.54
C GLN A 84 -42.47 11.74 40.59
N HIS A 85 -41.73 11.84 39.48
CA HIS A 85 -41.88 12.95 38.54
C HIS A 85 -42.91 12.67 37.44
N LYS A 86 -43.39 13.73 36.77
CA LYS A 86 -44.34 13.66 35.64
C LYS A 86 -43.65 13.98 34.30
N GLY A 87 -42.81 13.08 33.80
CA GLY A 87 -42.09 13.22 32.53
C GLY A 87 -40.73 13.91 32.61
N ILE A 88 -40.57 14.94 33.45
CA ILE A 88 -39.34 15.73 33.56
C ILE A 88 -38.96 16.01 35.02
N LYS A 89 -37.67 16.18 35.31
CA LYS A 89 -37.15 16.63 36.62
C LYS A 89 -36.77 18.10 36.58
N LEU A 90 -37.68 18.97 37.00
CA LEU A 90 -37.47 20.42 36.98
C LEU A 90 -36.37 20.86 37.98
N SER A 91 -36.26 20.17 39.12
CA SER A 91 -35.22 20.39 40.14
C SER A 91 -33.80 20.09 39.61
N SER A 92 -33.62 19.00 38.85
CA SER A 92 -32.36 18.64 38.21
C SER A 92 -31.95 19.65 37.14
N PHE A 93 -32.92 20.20 36.40
CA PHE A 93 -32.68 21.25 35.41
C PHE A 93 -32.24 22.56 36.05
N ILE A 94 -32.95 23.04 37.07
CA ILE A 94 -32.58 24.29 37.77
C ILE A 94 -31.20 24.14 38.42
N ARG A 95 -30.91 22.99 39.02
CA ARG A 95 -29.59 22.68 39.57
C ARG A 95 -28.50 22.71 38.49
N ALA A 96 -28.72 22.04 37.35
CA ALA A 96 -27.77 22.02 36.24
C ALA A 96 -27.51 23.42 35.64
N VAL A 97 -28.55 24.25 35.53
CA VAL A 97 -28.41 25.65 35.07
C VAL A 97 -27.59 26.46 36.07
N LEU A 98 -27.83 26.31 37.38
CA LEU A 98 -27.11 27.04 38.42
C LEU A 98 -25.65 26.58 38.58
N THR A 99 -25.35 25.28 38.43
CA THR A 99 -23.97 24.75 38.51
C THR A 99 -23.15 25.03 37.25
N ASN A 100 -23.78 25.24 36.09
CA ASN A 100 -23.09 25.42 34.80
C ASN A 100 -22.87 26.89 34.40
N ILE A 101 -23.19 27.87 35.25
CA ILE A 101 -22.89 29.29 35.00
C ILE A 101 -21.38 29.59 35.10
N GLY A 102 -20.56 28.69 35.66
CA GLY A 102 -19.10 28.85 35.77
C GLY A 102 -18.24 27.88 34.93
N THR A 103 -18.76 26.72 34.56
CA THR A 103 -18.01 25.69 33.81
C THR A 103 -18.77 25.37 32.52
N PHE A 104 -18.22 25.74 31.37
CA PHE A 104 -18.75 25.50 30.02
C PHE A 104 -18.73 24.00 29.60
N SER A 105 -19.12 23.09 30.50
CA SER A 105 -19.21 21.66 30.29
C SER A 105 -20.64 21.18 30.54
N PHE A 106 -21.35 20.81 29.46
CA PHE A 106 -22.69 20.23 29.51
C PHE A 106 -22.62 18.70 29.72
N SER A 107 -22.07 18.22 30.85
CA SER A 107 -21.79 16.78 31.03
C SER A 107 -22.41 16.07 32.24
N GLN A 108 -23.46 16.59 32.89
CA GLN A 108 -24.20 15.82 33.90
C GLN A 108 -25.59 15.38 33.42
N GLY A 109 -25.80 14.06 33.41
CA GLY A 109 -26.98 13.35 32.94
C GLY A 109 -28.22 13.63 33.78
N GLY A 110 -29.06 14.56 33.32
CA GLY A 110 -30.34 14.89 33.93
C GLY A 110 -31.58 14.48 33.13
N SER A 111 -31.47 13.51 32.20
CA SER A 111 -32.62 13.07 31.40
C SER A 111 -33.36 11.90 32.06
N THR A 112 -34.69 11.98 32.15
CA THR A 112 -35.55 10.93 32.72
C THR A 112 -35.71 9.76 31.77
N ILE A 113 -36.11 8.58 32.27
CA ILE A 113 -36.41 7.42 31.42
C ILE A 113 -37.45 7.78 30.35
N THR A 114 -38.50 8.52 30.72
CA THR A 114 -39.52 9.01 29.79
C THR A 114 -38.95 9.93 28.70
N GLN A 115 -37.99 10.79 29.05
CA GLN A 115 -37.25 11.59 28.08
C GLN A 115 -36.41 10.73 27.15
N GLN A 116 -35.81 9.65 27.64
CA GLN A 116 -35.06 8.72 26.80
C GLN A 116 -35.97 7.95 25.83
N VAL A 117 -37.14 7.50 26.28
CA VAL A 117 -38.18 6.87 25.43
C VAL A 117 -38.60 7.83 24.32
N VAL A 118 -38.97 9.07 24.65
CA VAL A 118 -39.36 10.08 23.66
C VAL A 118 -38.23 10.42 22.69
N LYS A 119 -37.01 10.57 23.21
CA LYS A 119 -35.80 10.84 22.43
C LYS A 119 -35.49 9.72 21.44
N ASN A 120 -35.67 8.46 21.86
CA ASN A 120 -35.29 7.30 21.07
C ASN A 120 -36.39 6.86 20.08
N ILE A 121 -37.67 7.00 20.47
CA ILE A 121 -38.80 6.45 19.70
C ILE A 121 -39.48 7.52 18.83
N ILE A 122 -39.61 8.77 19.31
CA ILE A 122 -40.54 9.76 18.72
C ILE A 122 -39.80 10.87 17.95
N LEU A 123 -38.71 11.40 18.52
CA LEU A 123 -38.04 12.60 18.00
C LEU A 123 -36.87 12.29 17.06
N THR A 124 -36.65 13.20 16.10
CA THR A 124 -35.44 13.21 15.28
C THR A 124 -34.22 13.62 16.12
N LYS A 125 -33.03 13.22 15.66
CA LYS A 125 -31.80 13.15 16.47
C LYS A 125 -30.96 14.45 16.49
N GLU A 126 -31.43 15.56 15.92
CA GLU A 126 -30.71 16.85 15.84
C GLU A 126 -30.54 17.54 17.21
N LYS A 127 -29.33 17.97 17.59
CA LYS A 127 -29.11 18.67 18.86
C LYS A 127 -29.49 20.16 18.78
N SER A 128 -30.77 20.47 18.99
CA SER A 128 -31.26 21.85 19.12
C SER A 128 -32.01 22.08 20.43
N ILE A 129 -32.01 23.33 20.91
CA ILE A 129 -32.81 23.75 22.07
C ILE A 129 -34.30 23.50 21.82
N SER A 130 -34.75 23.71 20.57
CA SER A 130 -36.12 23.42 20.16
C SER A 130 -36.45 21.92 20.23
N ARG A 131 -35.53 21.01 19.85
CA ARG A 131 -35.72 19.57 20.07
C ARG A 131 -35.83 19.24 21.55
N LYS A 132 -34.99 19.81 22.42
CA LYS A 132 -35.03 19.50 23.86
C LYS A 132 -36.33 19.96 24.51
N LEU A 133 -36.89 21.10 24.09
CA LEU A 133 -38.23 21.54 24.51
C LEU A 133 -39.34 20.61 24.00
N LYS A 134 -39.26 20.12 22.74
CA LYS A 134 -40.18 19.10 22.24
C LYS A 134 -40.10 17.81 23.04
N GLU A 135 -38.89 17.38 23.42
CA GLU A 135 -38.66 16.21 24.27
C GLU A 135 -39.39 16.37 25.59
N TRP A 136 -39.30 17.54 26.24
CA TRP A 136 -39.99 17.80 27.50
C TRP A 136 -41.51 17.75 27.37
N VAL A 137 -42.07 18.46 26.39
CA VAL A 137 -43.52 18.49 26.20
C VAL A 137 -44.06 17.11 25.85
N LEU A 138 -43.36 16.37 24.99
CA LEU A 138 -43.74 15.00 24.63
C LEU A 138 -43.56 14.03 25.79
N SER A 139 -42.55 14.19 26.66
CA SER A 139 -42.41 13.34 27.85
C SER A 139 -43.54 13.56 28.85
N VAL A 140 -43.96 14.81 29.06
CA VAL A 140 -45.13 15.11 29.91
C VAL A 140 -46.40 14.52 29.28
N LYS A 141 -46.58 14.66 27.96
CA LYS A 141 -47.73 14.08 27.25
C LYS A 141 -47.73 12.55 27.27
N LEU A 142 -46.57 11.91 27.09
CA LEU A 142 -46.44 10.46 27.08
C LEU A 142 -46.88 9.86 28.42
N GLU A 143 -46.48 10.48 29.53
CA GLU A 143 -46.92 10.06 30.88
C GLU A 143 -48.39 10.35 31.21
N GLN A 144 -49.07 11.16 30.40
CA GLN A 144 -50.52 11.32 30.49
C GLN A 144 -51.27 10.25 29.68
N LEU A 145 -50.60 9.58 28.74
CA LEU A 145 -51.19 8.61 27.83
C LEU A 145 -50.98 7.16 28.29
N ILE A 146 -49.79 6.86 28.82
CA ILE A 146 -49.40 5.52 29.26
C ILE A 146 -48.80 5.56 30.67
N SER A 147 -48.92 4.44 31.38
CA SER A 147 -48.45 4.27 32.75
C SER A 147 -46.92 4.24 32.86
N LYS A 148 -46.40 4.44 34.08
CA LYS A 148 -44.96 4.32 34.36
C LYS A 148 -44.42 2.92 34.03
N GLU A 149 -45.21 1.88 34.25
CA GLU A 149 -44.84 0.50 33.93
C GLU A 149 -44.73 0.28 32.43
N GLU A 150 -45.66 0.82 31.64
CA GLU A 150 -45.59 0.77 30.17
C GLU A 150 -44.40 1.56 29.63
N ILE A 151 -44.10 2.73 30.21
CA ILE A 151 -42.92 3.53 29.84
C ILE A 151 -41.63 2.79 30.15
N LEU A 152 -41.52 2.17 31.33
CA LEU A 152 -40.35 1.38 31.70
C LEU A 152 -40.23 0.13 30.83
N THR A 153 -41.34 -0.51 30.49
CA THR A 153 -41.39 -1.64 29.55
C THR A 153 -40.90 -1.22 28.17
N LEU A 154 -41.38 -0.09 27.65
CA LEU A 154 -40.91 0.47 26.39
C LEU A 154 -39.43 0.79 26.47
N TYR A 155 -38.97 1.46 27.51
CA TYR A 155 -37.55 1.75 27.71
C TYR A 155 -36.70 0.48 27.69
N LEU A 156 -37.06 -0.55 28.46
CA LEU A 156 -36.29 -1.78 28.55
C LEU A 156 -36.35 -2.62 27.27
N ASN A 157 -37.44 -2.55 26.51
CA ASN A 157 -37.56 -3.26 25.23
C ASN A 157 -36.95 -2.47 24.04
N GLU A 158 -36.73 -1.17 24.18
CA GLU A 158 -36.21 -0.27 23.12
C GLU A 158 -34.77 0.18 23.38
N SER A 159 -34.24 -0.07 24.58
CA SER A 159 -32.88 0.33 24.90
C SER A 159 -31.88 -0.50 24.09
N PRO A 160 -30.84 0.14 23.54
CA PRO A 160 -29.74 -0.57 22.91
C PRO A 160 -28.86 -1.19 24.00
N TYR A 161 -28.54 -2.48 23.86
CA TYR A 161 -27.65 -3.20 24.77
C TYR A 161 -26.33 -3.59 24.12
N GLY A 162 -26.00 -3.06 22.94
CA GLY A 162 -24.68 -3.22 22.32
C GLY A 162 -24.67 -4.25 21.20
N GLY A 163 -23.70 -4.09 20.28
CA GLY A 163 -23.77 -4.72 18.97
C GLY A 163 -25.12 -4.43 18.36
N ASN A 164 -25.89 -5.50 18.20
CA ASN A 164 -27.15 -5.47 17.51
C ASN A 164 -28.36 -5.96 18.38
N MET A 165 -28.19 -5.92 19.70
CA MET A 165 -29.21 -6.34 20.66
C MET A 165 -30.03 -5.13 21.13
N TYR A 166 -31.34 -5.17 20.88
CA TYR A 166 -32.28 -4.19 21.41
C TYR A 166 -33.32 -4.91 22.24
N GLY A 167 -33.58 -4.35 23.41
CA GLY A 167 -34.49 -4.96 24.35
C GLY A 167 -33.79 -5.93 25.31
N ILE A 168 -34.26 -5.89 26.54
CA ILE A 168 -33.64 -6.55 27.67
C ILE A 168 -33.63 -8.08 27.57
N GLN A 169 -34.65 -8.67 26.93
CA GLN A 169 -34.74 -10.12 26.77
C GLN A 169 -33.61 -10.67 25.90
N GLU A 170 -33.34 -10.00 24.79
CA GLU A 170 -32.31 -10.41 23.83
C GLU A 170 -30.92 -10.19 24.39
N ALA A 171 -30.72 -9.08 25.10
CA ALA A 171 -29.48 -8.82 25.83
C ALA A 171 -29.22 -9.92 26.88
N SER A 172 -30.24 -10.28 27.67
CA SER A 172 -30.13 -11.33 28.69
C SER A 172 -29.80 -12.70 28.09
N GLN A 173 -30.49 -13.10 27.01
CA GLN A 173 -30.25 -14.38 26.35
C GLN A 173 -28.87 -14.42 25.66
N SER A 174 -28.45 -13.33 25.05
CA SER A 174 -27.17 -13.28 24.33
C SER A 174 -26.00 -13.24 25.29
N TYR A 175 -26.07 -12.43 26.34
CA TYR A 175 -24.97 -12.27 27.29
C TYR A 175 -24.88 -13.43 28.29
N PHE A 176 -26.02 -13.93 28.78
CA PHE A 176 -26.03 -14.91 29.88
C PHE A 176 -26.71 -16.23 29.50
N GLY A 177 -27.44 -16.28 28.38
CA GLY A 177 -28.24 -17.46 28.03
C GLY A 177 -29.49 -17.65 28.87
N LYS A 178 -29.94 -16.60 29.57
CA LYS A 178 -31.07 -16.63 30.49
C LYS A 178 -32.19 -15.72 30.00
N ASN A 179 -33.43 -15.98 30.39
CA ASN A 179 -34.50 -15.01 30.15
C ASN A 179 -34.34 -13.82 31.09
N ALA A 180 -34.88 -12.66 30.71
CA ALA A 180 -34.84 -11.45 31.53
C ALA A 180 -35.54 -11.62 32.90
N ALA A 181 -36.40 -12.62 33.06
CA ALA A 181 -37.00 -12.98 34.34
C ALA A 181 -36.01 -13.69 35.30
N ASP A 182 -35.00 -14.37 34.76
CA ASP A 182 -34.19 -15.37 35.49
C ASP A 182 -32.77 -14.89 35.84
N VAL A 183 -32.43 -13.64 35.51
CA VAL A 183 -31.09 -13.08 35.76
C VAL A 183 -30.84 -12.76 37.24
N THR A 184 -29.58 -12.91 37.66
CA THR A 184 -29.12 -12.55 39.01
C THR A 184 -29.10 -11.03 39.22
N LEU A 185 -28.85 -10.60 40.45
CA LEU A 185 -28.69 -9.18 40.77
C LEU A 185 -27.45 -8.57 40.08
N ALA A 186 -26.34 -9.30 40.02
CA ALA A 186 -25.13 -8.84 39.32
C ALA A 186 -25.34 -8.77 37.80
N GLU A 187 -25.96 -9.77 37.19
CA GLU A 187 -26.34 -9.78 35.76
C GLU A 187 -27.29 -8.62 35.42
N SER A 188 -28.26 -8.35 36.30
CA SER A 188 -29.17 -7.19 36.17
C SER A 188 -28.43 -5.86 36.21
N ALA A 189 -27.40 -5.75 37.06
CA ALA A 189 -26.58 -4.56 37.17
C ALA A 189 -25.70 -4.34 35.92
N TYR A 190 -25.16 -5.40 35.31
CA TYR A 190 -24.52 -5.29 33.99
C TYR A 190 -25.49 -4.83 32.92
N LEU A 191 -26.69 -5.42 32.83
CA LEU A 191 -27.68 -5.01 31.84
C LEU A 191 -28.07 -3.53 32.00
N ALA A 192 -28.20 -3.03 33.23
CA ALA A 192 -28.47 -1.60 33.46
C ALA A 192 -27.25 -0.69 33.21
N ALA A 193 -26.01 -1.21 33.27
CA ALA A 193 -24.80 -0.44 33.00
C ALA A 193 -24.63 -0.09 31.51
N ILE A 194 -25.07 -0.99 30.62
CA ILE A 194 -24.75 -0.95 29.18
C ILE A 194 -25.45 0.18 28.38
N PRO A 195 -26.77 0.44 28.52
CA PRO A 195 -27.53 1.34 27.63
C PRO A 195 -26.97 2.76 27.46
N ASN A 196 -26.22 3.23 28.45
CA ASN A 196 -25.61 4.56 28.42
C ASN A 196 -24.58 4.73 27.30
N ALA A 197 -23.77 3.70 27.04
CA ALA A 197 -22.80 3.66 25.96
C ALA A 197 -22.60 2.19 25.51
N PRO A 198 -23.55 1.63 24.74
CA PRO A 198 -23.66 0.18 24.56
C PRO A 198 -22.46 -0.47 23.88
N THR A 199 -21.81 0.23 22.96
CA THR A 199 -20.57 -0.23 22.32
C THR A 199 -19.38 -0.19 23.28
N TYR A 200 -19.29 0.88 24.07
CA TYR A 200 -18.18 1.11 25.00
C TYR A 200 -18.23 0.13 26.18
N TYR A 201 -19.42 -0.05 26.76
CA TYR A 201 -19.66 -0.96 27.87
C TYR A 201 -20.00 -2.39 27.39
N SER A 202 -19.58 -2.78 26.18
CA SER A 202 -19.86 -4.12 25.68
C SER A 202 -18.97 -5.16 26.38
N PRO A 203 -19.52 -6.31 26.83
CA PRO A 203 -18.72 -7.42 27.35
C PRO A 203 -17.91 -8.15 26.25
N TYR A 204 -18.02 -7.72 24.99
CA TYR A 204 -17.23 -8.23 23.86
C TYR A 204 -16.22 -7.20 23.34
N GLY A 205 -16.20 -5.99 23.90
CA GLY A 205 -15.28 -4.93 23.53
C GLY A 205 -13.97 -4.96 24.32
N THR A 206 -13.12 -3.97 24.08
CA THR A 206 -11.80 -3.81 24.72
C THR A 206 -11.83 -3.10 26.08
N HIS A 207 -13.00 -2.67 26.56
CA HIS A 207 -13.16 -1.85 27.79
C HIS A 207 -13.88 -2.60 28.93
N LEU A 208 -13.50 -3.85 29.17
CA LEU A 208 -14.13 -4.72 30.17
C LEU A 208 -13.99 -4.18 31.61
N ASP A 209 -12.84 -3.58 31.91
CA ASP A 209 -12.57 -2.90 33.18
C ASP A 209 -13.59 -1.77 33.46
N LYS A 210 -13.97 -1.01 32.42
CA LYS A 210 -14.94 0.08 32.52
C LYS A 210 -16.38 -0.40 32.64
N LEU A 211 -16.71 -1.52 32.00
CA LEU A 211 -17.98 -2.20 32.23
C LEU A 211 -18.10 -2.66 33.69
N GLU A 212 -17.02 -3.22 34.25
CA GLU A 212 -16.97 -3.69 35.64
C GLU A 212 -17.15 -2.55 36.64
N GLU A 213 -16.41 -1.46 36.48
CA GLU A 213 -16.55 -0.24 37.28
C GLU A 213 -18.00 0.26 37.27
N ARG A 214 -18.64 0.27 36.10
CA ARG A 214 -20.01 0.75 35.95
C ARG A 214 -21.04 -0.20 36.54
N LYS A 215 -20.88 -1.52 36.41
CA LYS A 215 -21.74 -2.50 37.10
C LYS A 215 -21.73 -2.27 38.61
N ASN A 216 -20.56 -2.03 39.20
CA ASN A 216 -20.43 -1.76 40.63
C ASN A 216 -21.08 -0.42 41.03
N LEU A 217 -21.03 0.60 40.16
CA LEU A 217 -21.77 1.84 40.36
C LEU A 217 -23.29 1.62 40.36
N VAL A 218 -23.82 0.78 39.46
CA VAL A 218 -25.25 0.43 39.44
C VAL A 218 -25.67 -0.21 40.76
N LEU A 219 -24.91 -1.20 41.24
CA LEU A 219 -25.19 -1.85 42.54
C LEU A 219 -25.17 -0.85 43.69
N ALA A 220 -24.21 0.08 43.70
CA ALA A 220 -24.12 1.11 44.75
C ALA A 220 -25.35 2.03 44.75
N ARG A 221 -25.84 2.39 43.56
CA ARG A 221 -27.10 3.15 43.41
C ARG A 221 -28.30 2.34 43.88
N MET A 222 -28.38 1.05 43.56
CA MET A 222 -29.48 0.21 44.02
C MET A 222 -29.52 0.13 45.56
N LEU A 223 -28.37 0.08 46.22
CA LEU A 223 -28.26 0.12 47.68
C LEU A 223 -28.67 1.50 48.25
N GLU A 224 -28.17 2.60 47.68
CA GLU A 224 -28.51 3.98 48.07
C GLU A 224 -30.03 4.22 47.97
N ASN A 225 -30.65 3.72 46.91
CA ASN A 225 -32.08 3.79 46.66
C ASN A 225 -32.92 2.77 47.45
N LYS A 226 -32.29 1.95 48.31
CA LYS A 226 -32.94 0.91 49.13
C LYS A 226 -33.68 -0.16 48.32
N PHE A 227 -33.23 -0.44 47.09
CA PHE A 227 -33.76 -1.53 46.29
C PHE A 227 -33.14 -2.89 46.64
N ILE A 228 -31.96 -2.87 47.27
CA ILE A 228 -31.24 -4.05 47.76
C ILE A 228 -30.68 -3.75 49.16
N THR A 229 -30.38 -4.81 49.90
CA THR A 229 -29.72 -4.77 51.21
C THR A 229 -28.20 -4.71 51.07
N GLN A 230 -27.51 -4.38 52.16
CA GLN A 230 -26.04 -4.37 52.20
C GLN A 230 -25.46 -5.76 51.89
N GLU A 231 -26.08 -6.83 52.40
CA GLU A 231 -25.67 -8.21 52.15
C GLU A 231 -25.80 -8.61 50.67
N GLU A 232 -26.91 -8.25 50.02
CA GLU A 232 -27.11 -8.47 48.58
C GLU A 232 -26.12 -7.66 47.73
N TYR A 233 -25.80 -6.43 48.13
CA TYR A 233 -24.79 -5.61 47.47
C TYR A 233 -23.40 -6.25 47.55
N ASP A 234 -22.97 -6.67 48.73
CA ASP A 234 -21.65 -7.27 48.94
C ASP A 234 -21.52 -8.60 48.18
N THR A 235 -22.59 -9.39 48.15
CA THR A 235 -22.67 -10.66 47.40
C THR A 235 -22.60 -10.41 45.88
N ALA A 236 -23.46 -9.54 45.33
CA ALA A 236 -23.51 -9.27 43.90
C ALA A 236 -22.25 -8.56 43.37
N LYS A 237 -21.55 -7.81 44.23
CA LYS A 237 -20.28 -7.17 43.86
C LYS A 237 -19.14 -8.18 43.69
N GLN A 238 -19.16 -9.27 44.47
CA GLN A 238 -18.15 -10.34 44.41
C GLN A 238 -18.49 -11.44 43.39
N GLU A 239 -19.74 -11.51 42.91
CA GLU A 239 -20.19 -12.44 41.89
C GLU A 239 -19.41 -12.25 40.58
N LYS A 240 -18.71 -13.30 40.13
CA LYS A 240 -18.05 -13.34 38.83
C LYS A 240 -19.04 -13.85 37.78
N VAL A 241 -19.55 -12.95 36.95
CA VAL A 241 -20.49 -13.29 35.88
C VAL A 241 -19.73 -13.73 34.64
N ALA A 242 -20.09 -14.89 34.08
CA ALA A 242 -19.52 -15.41 32.85
C ALA A 242 -20.40 -15.04 31.65
N PHE A 243 -19.84 -14.32 30.69
CA PHE A 243 -20.53 -13.97 29.43
C PHE A 243 -20.42 -15.10 28.41
N LYS A 244 -21.50 -15.38 27.69
CA LYS A 244 -21.48 -16.33 26.56
C LYS A 244 -20.62 -15.79 25.40
N PRO A 245 -19.89 -16.65 24.67
CA PRO A 245 -19.22 -16.26 23.44
C PRO A 245 -20.21 -15.68 22.42
N GLN A 246 -19.78 -14.64 21.69
CA GLN A 246 -20.58 -14.04 20.62
C GLN A 246 -20.81 -15.08 19.49
N ALA A 247 -22.06 -15.33 19.11
CA ALA A 247 -22.40 -16.31 18.09
C ALA A 247 -21.89 -15.90 16.69
N GLN A 248 -21.27 -16.85 15.98
CA GLN A 248 -20.73 -16.73 14.61
C GLN A 248 -21.85 -16.88 13.56
N THR A 249 -22.51 -15.81 13.13
CA THR A 249 -23.45 -15.89 11.99
C THR A 249 -23.43 -14.60 11.16
N GLY A 250 -23.07 -14.69 9.86
CA GLY A 250 -23.52 -13.74 8.83
C GLY A 250 -22.54 -12.68 8.28
N ILE A 251 -21.24 -12.73 8.62
CA ILE A 251 -20.23 -11.79 8.06
C ILE A 251 -19.19 -12.53 7.20
N TYR A 252 -19.05 -12.10 5.96
CA TYR A 252 -17.99 -12.52 5.04
C TYR A 252 -16.95 -11.41 4.91
N ALA A 253 -15.68 -11.78 4.72
CA ALA A 253 -14.57 -10.82 4.60
C ALA A 253 -14.53 -9.77 5.76
N PRO A 254 -14.50 -10.21 7.03
CA PRO A 254 -14.80 -9.35 8.17
C PRO A 254 -13.89 -8.12 8.28
N HIS A 255 -12.59 -8.26 7.99
CA HIS A 255 -11.65 -7.12 7.98
C HIS A 255 -12.04 -6.04 6.98
N PHE A 256 -12.41 -6.44 5.75
CA PHE A 256 -12.86 -5.52 4.71
C PHE A 256 -14.23 -4.91 5.02
N VAL A 257 -15.18 -5.73 5.47
CA VAL A 257 -16.52 -5.26 5.83
C VAL A 257 -16.47 -4.24 6.96
N LEU A 258 -15.65 -4.46 7.98
CA LEU A 258 -15.51 -3.51 9.08
C LEU A 258 -14.81 -2.22 8.65
N TYR A 259 -13.85 -2.30 7.74
CA TYR A 259 -13.25 -1.13 7.09
C TYR A 259 -14.29 -0.32 6.30
N VAL A 260 -15.15 -0.97 5.52
CA VAL A 260 -16.28 -0.32 4.81
C VAL A 260 -17.28 0.28 5.80
N LYS A 261 -17.62 -0.45 6.88
CA LYS A 261 -18.54 0.02 7.91
C LYS A 261 -18.01 1.28 8.59
N GLU A 262 -16.73 1.33 8.94
CA GLU A 262 -16.08 2.51 9.52
C GLU A 262 -16.11 3.71 8.55
N TYR A 263 -15.81 3.47 7.26
CA TYR A 263 -15.94 4.50 6.22
C TYR A 263 -17.35 5.09 6.17
N LEU A 264 -18.36 4.23 6.12
CA LEU A 264 -19.76 4.64 6.12
C LEU A 264 -20.09 5.42 7.40
N GLU A 265 -19.64 4.95 8.57
CA GLU A 265 -19.92 5.56 9.89
C GLU A 265 -19.32 6.95 9.99
N SER A 266 -18.10 7.13 9.49
CA SER A 266 -17.41 8.42 9.42
C SER A 266 -18.14 9.40 8.50
N LYS A 267 -18.58 8.94 7.32
CA LYS A 267 -19.14 9.80 6.27
C LYS A 267 -20.62 10.13 6.45
N TYR A 268 -21.46 9.13 6.71
CA TYR A 268 -22.91 9.26 6.79
C TYR A 268 -23.42 9.29 8.25
N GLY A 269 -22.55 8.96 9.20
CA GLY A 269 -22.90 8.84 10.61
C GLY A 269 -23.46 7.44 10.94
N PRO A 270 -23.24 6.92 12.16
CA PRO A 270 -23.67 5.57 12.55
C PRO A 270 -25.17 5.32 12.34
N ARG A 271 -25.99 6.36 12.55
CA ARG A 271 -27.45 6.26 12.47
C ARG A 271 -27.99 6.22 11.05
N ALA A 272 -27.31 6.79 10.07
CA ALA A 272 -27.73 6.69 8.68
C ALA A 272 -27.55 5.25 8.16
N ILE A 273 -26.53 4.55 8.65
CA ILE A 273 -26.24 3.16 8.27
C ILE A 273 -27.16 2.21 8.99
N SER A 274 -27.46 2.48 10.25
CA SER A 274 -28.51 1.76 10.95
C SER A 274 -29.87 2.04 10.26
N ASP A 275 -30.38 3.25 10.27
CA ASP A 275 -31.81 3.46 9.98
C ASP A 275 -32.12 3.71 8.48
N GLY A 276 -31.11 3.74 7.61
CA GLY A 276 -31.22 4.29 6.25
C GLY A 276 -31.45 3.30 5.09
N GLY A 277 -31.38 1.99 5.33
CA GLY A 277 -31.64 0.97 4.31
C GLY A 277 -30.74 1.07 3.08
N MET A 278 -29.46 1.42 3.26
CA MET A 278 -28.56 1.64 2.12
C MET A 278 -28.19 0.31 1.44
N LYS A 279 -28.06 0.32 0.12
CA LYS A 279 -27.38 -0.74 -0.63
C LYS A 279 -25.98 -0.25 -0.97
N VAL A 280 -24.97 -0.96 -0.49
CA VAL A 280 -23.55 -0.64 -0.68
C VAL A 280 -22.93 -1.71 -1.56
N ILE A 281 -22.53 -1.35 -2.77
CA ILE A 281 -21.74 -2.20 -3.67
C ILE A 281 -20.27 -1.82 -3.48
N THR A 282 -19.48 -2.78 -3.02
CA THR A 282 -18.06 -2.56 -2.68
C THR A 282 -17.15 -2.95 -3.83
N THR A 283 -15.85 -2.77 -3.66
CA THR A 283 -14.83 -3.19 -4.63
C THR A 283 -14.39 -4.64 -4.47
N LEU A 284 -14.77 -5.31 -3.37
CA LEU A 284 -14.27 -6.62 -3.01
C LEU A 284 -14.67 -7.67 -4.05
N ASP A 285 -13.69 -8.43 -4.53
CA ASP A 285 -13.90 -9.66 -5.27
C ASP A 285 -13.98 -10.81 -4.28
N TYR A 286 -15.19 -11.30 -4.00
CA TYR A 286 -15.39 -12.28 -2.93
C TYR A 286 -14.71 -13.63 -3.22
N GLN A 287 -14.66 -14.06 -4.48
CA GLN A 287 -13.99 -15.31 -4.85
C GLN A 287 -12.48 -15.21 -4.63
N MET A 288 -11.88 -14.07 -5.00
CA MET A 288 -10.48 -13.78 -4.71
C MET A 288 -10.22 -13.69 -3.19
N GLN A 289 -11.11 -13.04 -2.45
CA GLN A 289 -11.01 -12.91 -1.00
C GLN A 289 -11.04 -14.26 -0.27
N GLU A 290 -11.93 -15.18 -0.66
CA GLU A 290 -12.01 -16.50 -0.05
C GLU A 290 -10.69 -17.26 -0.22
N LYS A 291 -10.07 -17.17 -1.40
CA LYS A 291 -8.74 -17.71 -1.65
C LYS A 291 -7.65 -17.01 -0.85
N ALA A 292 -7.71 -15.69 -0.72
CA ALA A 292 -6.77 -14.94 0.10
C ALA A 292 -6.81 -15.41 1.57
N GLU A 293 -8.01 -15.56 2.15
CA GLU A 293 -8.21 -16.02 3.53
C GLU A 293 -7.71 -17.47 3.73
N GLU A 294 -8.01 -18.36 2.78
CA GLU A 294 -7.54 -19.75 2.79
C GLU A 294 -6.00 -19.83 2.80
N ILE A 295 -5.36 -19.12 1.87
CA ILE A 295 -3.91 -19.10 1.68
C ILE A 295 -3.23 -18.45 2.89
N ALA A 296 -3.72 -17.29 3.33
CA ALA A 296 -3.16 -16.57 4.47
C ALA A 296 -3.23 -17.41 5.76
N ARG A 297 -4.36 -18.08 6.02
CA ARG A 297 -4.52 -18.97 7.16
C ARG A 297 -3.48 -20.09 7.15
N ARG A 298 -3.43 -20.86 6.06
CA ARG A 298 -2.56 -22.04 5.95
C ARG A 298 -1.09 -21.67 6.11
N HIS A 299 -0.62 -20.64 5.41
CA HIS A 299 0.78 -20.23 5.49
C HIS A 299 1.14 -19.61 6.84
N ALA A 300 0.22 -18.89 7.49
CA ALA A 300 0.47 -18.37 8.85
C ALA A 300 0.60 -19.51 9.89
N GLU A 301 -0.23 -20.55 9.81
CA GLU A 301 -0.10 -21.74 10.68
C GLU A 301 1.22 -22.51 10.46
N GLU A 302 1.75 -22.49 9.23
CA GLU A 302 3.07 -23.04 8.93
C GLU A 302 4.20 -22.15 9.47
N ASN A 303 4.06 -20.83 9.32
CA ASN A 303 5.05 -19.84 9.74
C ASN A 303 5.14 -19.70 11.26
N GLU A 304 4.03 -19.89 11.99
CA GLU A 304 4.04 -19.99 13.46
C GLU A 304 5.05 -21.05 13.92
N LYS A 305 4.97 -22.24 13.32
CA LYS A 305 5.81 -23.39 13.68
C LYS A 305 7.26 -23.25 13.22
N LYS A 306 7.48 -22.65 12.05
CA LYS A 306 8.81 -22.58 11.40
C LYS A 306 9.60 -21.33 11.81
N PHE A 307 8.91 -20.22 12.08
CA PHE A 307 9.50 -18.89 12.16
C PHE A 307 8.99 -18.04 13.31
N ASN A 308 8.14 -18.56 14.20
CA ASN A 308 7.52 -17.78 15.28
C ASN A 308 6.77 -16.54 14.75
N ALA A 309 6.05 -16.71 13.63
CA ALA A 309 5.25 -15.68 12.98
C ALA A 309 3.79 -16.14 12.90
N GLU A 310 3.00 -15.73 13.88
CA GLU A 310 1.66 -16.28 14.12
C GLU A 310 0.62 -15.76 13.15
N ASN A 311 0.78 -14.52 12.65
CA ASN A 311 -0.24 -13.84 11.89
C ASN A 311 0.25 -13.41 10.50
N ALA A 312 -0.71 -13.18 9.59
CA ALA A 312 -0.46 -12.73 8.24
C ALA A 312 -1.52 -11.73 7.77
N GLY A 313 -1.12 -10.85 6.85
CA GLY A 313 -2.01 -9.88 6.20
C GLY A 313 -1.80 -9.86 4.70
N LEU A 314 -2.84 -9.51 3.94
CA LEU A 314 -2.82 -9.46 2.48
C LEU A 314 -3.72 -8.35 1.95
N ILE A 315 -3.24 -7.62 0.95
CA ILE A 315 -4.00 -6.62 0.19
C ILE A 315 -3.80 -6.87 -1.31
N ALA A 316 -4.89 -6.83 -2.08
CA ALA A 316 -4.85 -6.78 -3.54
C ALA A 316 -5.56 -5.53 -4.05
N ILE A 317 -4.92 -4.78 -4.96
CA ILE A 317 -5.44 -3.53 -5.54
C ILE A 317 -5.37 -3.58 -7.06
N ASP A 318 -6.47 -3.22 -7.71
CA ASP A 318 -6.50 -2.95 -9.15
C ASP A 318 -5.76 -1.64 -9.45
N ILE A 319 -4.72 -1.69 -10.28
CA ILE A 319 -3.84 -0.52 -10.45
C ILE A 319 -4.49 0.61 -11.25
N LYS A 320 -5.45 0.28 -12.12
CA LYS A 320 -6.10 1.23 -13.04
C LYS A 320 -7.18 2.04 -12.35
N THR A 321 -7.75 1.50 -11.28
CA THR A 321 -8.89 2.09 -10.57
C THR A 321 -8.61 2.43 -9.11
N GLY A 322 -7.58 1.82 -8.50
CA GLY A 322 -7.33 1.92 -7.06
C GLY A 322 -8.31 1.09 -6.21
N GLN A 323 -9.16 0.27 -6.84
CA GLN A 323 -10.14 -0.54 -6.13
C GLN A 323 -9.47 -1.65 -5.32
N ILE A 324 -9.85 -1.78 -4.05
CA ILE A 324 -9.37 -2.84 -3.16
C ILE A 324 -10.13 -4.12 -3.51
N LEU A 325 -9.44 -5.08 -4.10
CA LEU A 325 -10.01 -6.35 -4.56
C LEU A 325 -10.07 -7.39 -3.44
N SER A 326 -9.10 -7.37 -2.53
CA SER A 326 -9.03 -8.24 -1.35
C SER A 326 -8.33 -7.54 -0.17
N MET A 327 -8.79 -7.83 1.05
CA MET A 327 -8.18 -7.37 2.29
C MET A 327 -8.33 -8.44 3.38
N VAL A 328 -7.20 -9.03 3.77
CA VAL A 328 -7.08 -10.00 4.85
C VAL A 328 -6.22 -9.39 5.95
N GLY A 329 -6.81 -9.13 7.12
CA GLY A 329 -6.14 -8.51 8.27
C GLY A 329 -5.52 -9.47 9.27
N SER A 330 -5.85 -10.76 9.18
CA SER A 330 -5.29 -11.80 10.04
C SER A 330 -5.51 -13.19 9.46
N ARG A 331 -4.80 -14.19 9.98
CA ARG A 331 -4.97 -15.60 9.59
C ARG A 331 -6.34 -16.19 9.94
N ASN A 332 -6.99 -15.66 10.99
CA ASN A 332 -8.32 -16.05 11.41
C ASN A 332 -8.94 -14.92 12.23
N TYR A 333 -9.97 -14.25 11.68
CA TYR A 333 -10.60 -13.12 12.33
C TYR A 333 -11.20 -13.43 13.72
N PHE A 334 -11.69 -14.65 13.93
CA PHE A 334 -12.42 -15.02 15.15
C PHE A 334 -11.54 -15.68 16.22
N ASP A 335 -10.26 -15.89 15.94
CA ASP A 335 -9.32 -16.47 16.88
C ASP A 335 -8.86 -15.41 17.88
N LYS A 336 -9.20 -15.62 19.16
CA LYS A 336 -8.88 -14.66 20.23
C LYS A 336 -7.47 -14.83 20.77
N GLU A 337 -6.84 -15.98 20.58
CA GLU A 337 -5.50 -16.25 21.13
C GLU A 337 -4.43 -15.45 20.39
N ILE A 338 -4.71 -15.07 19.14
CA ILE A 338 -3.81 -14.29 18.27
C ILE A 338 -4.27 -12.85 18.04
N ASP A 339 -5.28 -12.36 18.78
CA ASP A 339 -5.97 -11.10 18.48
C ASP A 339 -6.47 -11.01 17.02
N GLY A 340 -7.17 -12.05 16.56
CA GLY A 340 -7.56 -12.22 15.15
C GLY A 340 -8.41 -11.07 14.58
N ASN A 341 -9.14 -10.34 15.42
CA ASN A 341 -9.92 -9.17 15.00
C ASN A 341 -9.06 -7.91 14.76
N TYR A 342 -7.78 -7.95 15.10
CA TYR A 342 -6.82 -6.89 14.80
C TYR A 342 -6.49 -6.90 13.31
N ASN A 343 -6.85 -5.83 12.60
CA ASN A 343 -6.58 -5.71 11.16
C ASN A 343 -5.15 -5.20 10.92
N VAL A 344 -4.21 -6.12 10.68
CA VAL A 344 -2.81 -5.75 10.46
C VAL A 344 -2.60 -4.95 9.17
N THR A 345 -3.51 -5.01 8.20
CA THR A 345 -3.37 -4.23 6.95
C THR A 345 -3.47 -2.73 7.15
N LEU A 346 -4.11 -2.30 8.25
CA LEU A 346 -4.28 -0.92 8.67
C LEU A 346 -3.36 -0.53 9.84
N ALA A 347 -2.63 -1.52 10.40
CA ALA A 347 -1.67 -1.30 11.47
C ALA A 347 -0.44 -0.54 10.96
N LYS A 348 0.09 0.36 11.79
CA LYS A 348 1.39 0.99 11.55
C LYS A 348 2.48 0.00 11.89
N ARG A 349 3.28 -0.38 10.89
CA ARG A 349 4.36 -1.37 10.98
C ARG A 349 5.56 -0.90 10.17
N GLN A 350 6.76 -1.35 10.52
CA GLN A 350 7.97 -0.93 9.81
C GLN A 350 8.10 -1.68 8.49
N PRO A 351 8.14 -1.02 7.32
CA PRO A 351 8.11 -1.68 6.00
C PRO A 351 9.44 -2.35 5.63
N GLY A 352 10.50 -2.13 6.41
CA GLY A 352 11.85 -2.56 6.09
C GLY A 352 12.32 -2.03 4.72
N SER A 353 13.08 -2.87 4.02
CA SER A 353 13.57 -2.58 2.66
C SER A 353 12.51 -2.42 1.57
N SER A 354 11.22 -2.65 1.86
CA SER A 354 10.15 -2.39 0.87
C SER A 354 9.93 -0.89 0.63
N PHE A 355 10.53 0.00 1.44
CA PHE A 355 10.52 1.45 1.19
C PHE A 355 11.52 1.91 0.10
N LYS A 356 12.54 1.10 -0.21
CA LYS A 356 13.64 1.45 -1.12
C LYS A 356 13.18 1.98 -2.49
N PRO A 357 12.19 1.37 -3.19
CA PRO A 357 11.81 1.84 -4.53
C PRO A 357 11.40 3.31 -4.60
N PHE A 358 10.80 3.88 -3.55
CA PHE A 358 10.41 5.30 -3.53
C PHE A 358 11.61 6.24 -3.47
N VAL A 359 12.65 5.83 -2.76
CA VAL A 359 13.92 6.56 -2.67
C VAL A 359 14.66 6.50 -4.02
N TYR A 360 14.69 5.32 -4.65
CA TYR A 360 15.31 5.16 -5.97
C TYR A 360 14.55 5.93 -7.05
N ALA A 361 13.21 5.91 -7.03
CA ALA A 361 12.40 6.73 -7.93
C ALA A 361 12.70 8.23 -7.76
N THR A 362 12.92 8.67 -6.52
CA THR A 362 13.32 10.06 -6.23
C THR A 362 14.71 10.37 -6.81
N ALA A 363 15.68 9.45 -6.68
CA ALA A 363 17.00 9.60 -7.29
C ALA A 363 16.91 9.66 -8.82
N PHE A 364 16.15 8.78 -9.46
CA PHE A 364 16.00 8.77 -10.91
C PHE A 364 15.32 10.05 -11.42
N LYS A 365 14.35 10.59 -10.67
CA LYS A 365 13.77 11.91 -10.95
C LYS A 365 14.80 13.05 -10.96
N LYS A 366 15.90 12.92 -10.19
CA LYS A 366 17.00 13.91 -10.16
C LYS A 366 18.00 13.76 -11.31
N GLY A 367 17.98 12.64 -12.04
CA GLY A 367 18.92 12.38 -13.14
C GLY A 367 19.95 11.28 -12.87
N TYR A 368 19.85 10.57 -11.75
CA TYR A 368 20.56 9.30 -11.58
C TYR A 368 19.94 8.23 -12.49
N THR A 369 20.72 7.23 -12.89
CA THR A 369 20.30 6.17 -13.81
C THR A 369 20.37 4.80 -13.13
N PRO A 370 19.70 3.76 -13.68
CA PRO A 370 19.90 2.39 -13.23
C PRO A 370 21.36 1.92 -13.27
N GLU A 371 22.16 2.45 -14.20
CA GLU A 371 23.58 2.14 -14.37
C GLU A 371 24.50 2.98 -13.48
N THR A 372 23.97 3.93 -12.71
CA THR A 372 24.79 4.69 -11.77
C THR A 372 25.48 3.73 -10.80
N THR A 373 26.81 3.83 -10.66
CA THR A 373 27.58 2.92 -9.81
C THR A 373 27.92 3.56 -8.48
N LEU A 374 27.67 2.84 -7.40
CA LEU A 374 28.07 3.18 -6.04
C LEU A 374 28.89 2.05 -5.42
N PHE A 375 29.71 2.36 -4.42
CA PHE A 375 30.53 1.36 -3.74
C PHE A 375 29.80 0.75 -2.54
N ASN A 376 29.55 -0.57 -2.64
CA ASN A 376 29.03 -1.43 -1.58
C ASN A 376 30.17 -1.86 -0.65
N LEU A 377 30.57 -0.95 0.23
CA LEU A 377 31.68 -1.11 1.17
C LEU A 377 31.23 -0.71 2.57
N ARG A 378 31.80 -1.32 3.61
CA ARG A 378 31.54 -0.93 5.00
C ARG A 378 31.80 0.57 5.17
N THR A 379 30.76 1.33 5.46
CA THR A 379 30.76 2.80 5.45
C THR A 379 30.11 3.29 6.74
N GLU A 380 30.80 4.17 7.47
CA GLU A 380 30.23 4.94 8.57
C GLU A 380 29.46 6.14 8.02
N PHE A 381 28.27 6.42 8.56
CA PHE A 381 27.41 7.51 8.09
C PHE A 381 27.20 8.60 9.17
N SER A 382 27.57 8.34 10.41
CA SER A 382 27.45 9.27 11.52
C SER A 382 28.67 10.17 11.63
N THR A 383 28.43 11.48 11.67
CA THR A 383 29.48 12.47 11.91
C THR A 383 29.98 12.51 13.36
N TYR A 384 29.40 11.69 14.25
CA TYR A 384 29.88 11.51 15.63
C TYR A 384 31.03 10.50 15.72
N CYS A 385 31.35 9.81 14.64
CA CYS A 385 32.39 8.79 14.57
C CYS A 385 33.41 9.14 13.49
N ASN A 386 34.60 8.58 13.61
CA ASN A 386 35.63 8.65 12.58
C ASN A 386 35.22 7.79 11.37
N PRO A 387 35.76 8.04 10.16
CA PRO A 387 35.45 7.25 8.96
C PRO A 387 35.70 5.74 9.07
N ASP A 388 36.55 5.30 10.01
CA ASP A 388 36.81 3.90 10.29
C ASP A 388 35.77 3.24 11.22
N GLY A 389 34.79 4.02 11.70
CA GLY A 389 33.74 3.62 12.61
C GLY A 389 34.14 3.67 14.09
N THR A 390 35.31 4.22 14.43
CA THR A 390 35.67 4.45 15.83
C THR A 390 34.98 5.72 16.34
N PRO A 391 34.38 5.72 17.55
CA PRO A 391 33.72 6.91 18.07
C PRO A 391 34.74 8.01 18.36
N ILE A 392 34.39 9.28 18.07
CA ILE A 392 35.29 10.42 18.29
C ILE A 392 35.52 10.62 19.80
N ASN A 393 34.45 10.49 20.59
CA ASN A 393 34.51 10.43 22.06
C ASN A 393 33.98 9.10 22.54
N SER A 394 34.50 8.57 23.64
CA SER A 394 34.03 7.30 24.22
C SER A 394 32.54 7.29 24.57
N SER A 395 31.92 8.45 24.78
CA SER A 395 30.48 8.59 25.03
C SER A 395 29.60 8.54 23.77
N ASP A 396 30.19 8.47 22.58
CA ASP A 396 29.48 8.54 21.30
C ASP A 396 29.33 7.16 20.61
N GLU A 397 29.67 6.06 21.28
CA GLU A 397 29.59 4.69 20.72
C GLU A 397 28.18 4.37 20.19
N ASP A 398 27.14 4.66 20.97
CA ASP A 398 25.73 4.46 20.58
C ASP A 398 25.25 5.42 19.46
N LYS A 399 26.09 6.39 19.07
CA LYS A 399 25.78 7.36 18.00
C LYS A 399 26.44 7.00 16.67
N CYS A 400 27.32 6.00 16.62
CA CYS A 400 27.85 5.52 15.35
C CYS A 400 26.73 4.86 14.53
N TYR A 401 26.79 5.02 13.22
CA TYR A 401 25.84 4.43 12.30
C TYR A 401 26.57 3.81 11.11
N MET A 402 27.01 2.57 11.33
CA MET A 402 27.69 1.75 10.34
C MET A 402 26.89 0.46 10.10
N PRO A 403 25.80 0.55 9.33
CA PRO A 403 24.90 -0.57 9.08
C PRO A 403 25.56 -1.64 8.22
N GLU A 404 25.10 -2.88 8.42
CA GLU A 404 25.58 -4.05 7.67
C GLU A 404 24.61 -4.44 6.55
N ASN A 405 25.14 -5.07 5.51
CA ASN A 405 24.31 -5.80 4.56
C ASN A 405 23.81 -7.08 5.22
N TYR A 406 22.62 -7.54 4.79
CA TYR A 406 21.99 -8.74 5.35
C TYR A 406 22.89 -9.98 5.25
N ASP A 407 23.59 -10.13 4.14
CA ASP A 407 24.50 -11.23 3.81
C ASP A 407 25.94 -11.04 4.32
N GLY A 408 26.25 -9.87 4.90
CA GLY A 408 27.59 -9.50 5.32
C GLY A 408 28.61 -9.31 4.19
N ARG A 409 28.19 -9.25 2.92
CA ARG A 409 29.09 -9.11 1.76
C ARG A 409 29.32 -7.66 1.37
N TYR A 410 30.52 -7.36 0.87
CA TYR A 410 30.97 -6.02 0.46
C TYR A 410 31.74 -6.11 -0.87
N GLU A 411 31.00 -6.15 -1.97
CA GLU A 411 31.53 -6.52 -3.30
C GLU A 411 32.24 -5.37 -4.05
N GLY A 412 32.31 -4.17 -3.45
CA GLY A 412 32.89 -3.00 -4.10
C GLY A 412 31.87 -2.33 -5.04
N PRO A 413 32.24 -1.97 -6.28
CA PRO A 413 31.37 -1.20 -7.18
C PRO A 413 30.13 -2.00 -7.60
N MET A 414 28.94 -1.38 -7.49
CA MET A 414 27.65 -1.98 -7.84
C MET A 414 26.71 -0.93 -8.45
N THR A 415 26.01 -1.29 -9.52
CA THR A 415 25.00 -0.43 -10.16
C THR A 415 23.74 -0.30 -9.30
N LEU A 416 22.99 0.81 -9.44
CA LEU A 416 21.71 0.99 -8.76
C LEU A 416 20.68 -0.07 -9.14
N ARG A 417 20.71 -0.58 -10.38
CA ARG A 417 19.94 -1.75 -10.83
C ARG A 417 20.18 -2.95 -9.91
N ASN A 418 21.43 -3.38 -9.80
CA ASN A 418 21.78 -4.56 -8.99
C ASN A 418 21.50 -4.31 -7.52
N ALA A 419 21.83 -3.12 -7.00
CA ALA A 419 21.62 -2.78 -5.61
C ALA A 419 20.14 -2.78 -5.18
N LEU A 420 19.24 -2.26 -6.02
CA LEU A 420 17.80 -2.29 -5.73
C LEU A 420 17.23 -3.70 -5.87
N ALA A 421 17.60 -4.43 -6.92
CA ALA A 421 17.15 -5.79 -7.16
C ALA A 421 17.57 -6.75 -6.04
N GLN A 422 18.81 -6.64 -5.56
CA GLN A 422 19.37 -7.43 -4.46
C GLN A 422 19.07 -6.81 -3.08
N SER A 423 18.42 -5.66 -3.03
CA SER A 423 18.05 -4.99 -1.78
C SER A 423 19.25 -4.66 -0.87
N VAL A 424 20.39 -4.25 -1.43
CA VAL A 424 21.62 -3.92 -0.68
C VAL A 424 21.38 -2.71 0.23
N ASN A 425 21.80 -2.79 1.50
CA ASN A 425 21.47 -1.78 2.51
C ASN A 425 22.34 -0.54 2.38
N ILE A 426 23.65 -0.72 2.30
CA ILE A 426 24.62 0.38 2.27
C ILE A 426 24.37 1.28 1.05
N ILE A 427 24.16 0.67 -0.12
CA ILE A 427 23.85 1.42 -1.33
C ILE A 427 22.53 2.18 -1.18
N ALA A 428 21.49 1.55 -0.63
CA ALA A 428 20.20 2.23 -0.45
C ALA A 428 20.29 3.45 0.48
N ILE A 429 21.13 3.40 1.52
CA ILE A 429 21.41 4.55 2.39
C ILE A 429 22.12 5.66 1.63
N LYS A 430 23.13 5.31 0.82
CA LYS A 430 23.80 6.27 -0.06
C LYS A 430 22.81 6.90 -1.03
N VAL A 431 21.92 6.11 -1.64
CA VAL A 431 20.86 6.62 -2.54
C VAL A 431 19.90 7.55 -1.80
N LEU A 432 19.50 7.25 -0.54
CA LEU A 432 18.68 8.18 0.24
C LEU A 432 19.39 9.52 0.49
N TYR A 433 20.69 9.48 0.78
CA TYR A 433 21.48 10.69 0.94
C TYR A 433 21.54 11.51 -0.35
N LEU A 434 21.78 10.87 -1.50
CA LEU A 434 21.84 11.50 -2.82
C LEU A 434 20.47 12.03 -3.27
N ALA A 435 19.41 11.23 -3.08
CA ALA A 435 18.04 11.60 -3.40
C ALA A 435 17.52 12.71 -2.47
N GLY A 436 18.03 12.79 -1.25
CA GLY A 436 17.57 13.70 -0.21
C GLY A 436 16.38 13.13 0.57
N ILE A 437 16.46 13.19 1.91
CA ILE A 437 15.41 12.68 2.81
C ILE A 437 14.09 13.43 2.58
N ARG A 438 14.16 14.75 2.41
CA ARG A 438 12.98 15.60 2.17
C ARG A 438 12.25 15.22 0.89
N ASP A 439 12.98 15.12 -0.21
CA ASP A 439 12.39 14.83 -1.51
C ASP A 439 11.84 13.39 -1.54
N SER A 440 12.53 12.46 -0.86
CA SER A 440 12.08 11.06 -0.76
C SER A 440 10.81 10.90 0.06
N LEU A 441 10.70 11.60 1.20
CA LEU A 441 9.48 11.64 2.00
C LEU A 441 8.33 12.32 1.25
N GLN A 442 8.62 13.39 0.51
CA GLN A 442 7.60 14.05 -0.30
C GLN A 442 7.09 13.11 -1.39
N THR A 443 7.98 12.42 -2.11
CA THR A 443 7.61 11.39 -3.10
C THR A 443 6.73 10.31 -2.46
N ALA A 444 7.09 9.80 -1.27
CA ALA A 444 6.28 8.79 -0.57
C ALA A 444 4.87 9.31 -0.21
N ARG A 445 4.75 10.56 0.26
CA ARG A 445 3.45 11.19 0.56
C ARG A 445 2.62 11.42 -0.69
N ASP A 446 3.23 11.88 -1.77
CA ASP A 446 2.54 12.10 -3.05
C ASP A 446 2.01 10.78 -3.64
N LEU A 447 2.72 9.67 -3.38
CA LEU A 447 2.27 8.30 -3.70
C LEU A 447 1.14 7.79 -2.79
N GLY A 448 0.84 8.49 -1.68
CA GLY A 448 -0.26 8.18 -0.78
C GLY A 448 0.11 7.54 0.54
N ILE A 449 1.39 7.55 0.94
CA ILE A 449 1.83 7.11 2.27
C ILE A 449 1.64 8.28 3.24
N THR A 450 0.59 8.23 4.06
CA THR A 450 0.18 9.34 4.93
C THR A 450 0.61 9.19 6.37
N THR A 451 1.03 7.98 6.78
CA THR A 451 1.46 7.70 8.16
C THR A 451 2.80 8.33 8.55
N LEU A 452 3.64 8.69 7.58
CA LEU A 452 4.95 9.28 7.84
C LEU A 452 4.80 10.75 8.25
N GLY A 453 5.05 11.00 9.53
CA GLY A 453 4.86 12.26 10.25
C GLY A 453 5.88 13.35 9.91
N ASP A 454 6.34 14.11 10.91
CA ASP A 454 7.26 15.23 10.70
C ASP A 454 8.60 14.75 10.10
N ILE A 455 9.08 15.46 9.07
CA ILE A 455 10.36 15.19 8.41
C ILE A 455 11.55 15.14 9.38
N ASN A 456 11.53 15.98 10.43
CA ASN A 456 12.63 16.09 11.39
C ASN A 456 12.79 14.84 12.27
N GLN A 457 11.84 13.91 12.22
CA GLN A 457 11.88 12.63 12.94
C GLN A 457 12.66 11.55 12.17
N TYR A 458 12.97 11.79 10.89
CA TYR A 458 13.56 10.78 10.02
C TYR A 458 15.00 11.09 9.67
N GLY A 459 15.84 10.06 9.81
CA GLY A 459 17.23 10.07 9.36
C GLY A 459 17.47 9.10 8.20
N LEU A 460 18.74 8.74 7.99
CA LEU A 460 19.15 7.78 6.96
C LEU A 460 18.60 6.36 7.18
N THR A 461 18.10 6.04 8.37
CA THR A 461 17.42 4.77 8.67
C THR A 461 16.08 4.60 7.96
N LEU A 462 15.47 5.69 7.46
CA LEU A 462 14.17 5.68 6.79
C LEU A 462 14.13 4.70 5.61
N VAL A 463 15.19 4.66 4.78
CA VAL A 463 15.25 3.79 3.60
C VAL A 463 15.29 2.30 3.94
N LEU A 464 15.62 1.97 5.20
CA LEU A 464 15.59 0.62 5.74
C LEU A 464 14.32 0.36 6.57
N GLY A 465 13.32 1.23 6.49
CA GLY A 465 12.03 1.07 7.18
C GLY A 465 11.96 1.71 8.57
N GLY A 466 12.82 2.69 8.88
CA GLY A 466 12.79 3.42 10.15
C GLY A 466 11.55 4.30 10.39
N GLY A 467 10.51 4.20 9.56
CA GLY A 467 9.22 4.86 9.73
C GLY A 467 8.08 3.88 9.52
N GLU A 468 7.01 4.00 10.29
CA GLU A 468 5.90 3.05 10.25
C GLU A 468 4.83 3.44 9.23
N VAL A 469 4.34 2.44 8.49
CA VAL A 469 3.35 2.57 7.41
C VAL A 469 2.31 1.46 7.49
N THR A 470 1.21 1.59 6.76
CA THR A 470 0.21 0.53 6.63
C THR A 470 0.44 -0.29 5.36
N LEU A 471 0.00 -1.56 5.37
CA LEU A 471 0.07 -2.40 4.18
C LEU A 471 -0.83 -1.91 3.05
N LEU A 472 -1.99 -1.35 3.39
CA LEU A 472 -2.87 -0.73 2.43
C LEU A 472 -2.19 0.43 1.68
N GLU A 473 -1.55 1.35 2.40
CA GLU A 473 -0.86 2.49 1.78
C GLU A 473 0.36 2.05 0.95
N MET A 474 1.16 1.12 1.46
CA MET A 474 2.30 0.58 0.72
C MET A 474 1.85 -0.09 -0.59
N THR A 475 0.82 -0.94 -0.54
CA THR A 475 0.32 -1.62 -1.73
C THR A 475 -0.26 -0.62 -2.74
N SER A 476 -0.97 0.41 -2.26
CA SER A 476 -1.51 1.49 -3.10
C SER A 476 -0.39 2.34 -3.74
N ALA A 477 0.70 2.61 -3.03
CA ALA A 477 1.85 3.31 -3.58
C ALA A 477 2.56 2.49 -4.68
N TYR A 478 2.68 1.17 -4.50
CA TYR A 478 3.22 0.27 -5.53
C TYR A 478 2.30 0.16 -6.75
N ALA A 479 0.97 0.21 -6.56
CA ALA A 479 0.03 0.31 -7.69
C ALA A 479 0.28 1.54 -8.57
N THR A 480 0.74 2.65 -7.97
CA THR A 480 1.12 3.85 -8.73
C THR A 480 2.40 3.63 -9.57
N LEU A 481 3.39 2.91 -9.01
CA LEU A 481 4.59 2.51 -9.77
C LEU A 481 4.21 1.62 -10.95
N ALA A 482 3.34 0.64 -10.71
CA ALA A 482 2.81 -0.26 -11.74
C ALA A 482 2.05 0.48 -12.86
N ASN A 483 1.39 1.58 -12.52
CA ASN A 483 0.53 2.34 -13.42
C ASN A 483 1.23 3.55 -14.06
N GLY A 484 2.52 3.43 -14.36
CA GLY A 484 3.25 4.48 -15.08
C GLY A 484 3.38 5.80 -14.33
N GLY A 485 3.30 5.77 -12.99
CA GLY A 485 3.34 6.97 -12.14
C GLY A 485 1.99 7.65 -11.93
N VAL A 486 0.90 7.09 -12.47
CA VAL A 486 -0.46 7.60 -12.28
C VAL A 486 -1.10 6.97 -11.04
N ARG A 487 -1.34 7.79 -10.03
CA ARG A 487 -1.96 7.40 -8.77
C ARG A 487 -3.47 7.40 -8.90
N ASN A 488 -4.06 6.25 -8.60
CA ASN A 488 -5.47 6.11 -8.27
C ASN A 488 -5.58 5.93 -6.74
N PRO A 489 -6.21 6.86 -5.99
CA PRO A 489 -6.43 6.68 -4.57
C PRO A 489 -7.16 5.36 -4.29
N HIS A 490 -6.74 4.63 -3.25
CA HIS A 490 -7.40 3.38 -2.93
C HIS A 490 -8.86 3.62 -2.51
N THR A 491 -9.78 2.75 -2.94
CA THR A 491 -11.21 2.85 -2.60
C THR A 491 -11.82 1.48 -2.32
N ALA A 492 -12.82 1.46 -1.44
CA ALA A 492 -13.59 0.28 -1.07
C ALA A 492 -15.00 0.26 -1.68
N ILE A 493 -15.44 1.38 -2.27
CA ILE A 493 -16.82 1.63 -2.65
C ILE A 493 -16.94 1.81 -4.17
N ILE A 494 -17.87 1.09 -4.78
CA ILE A 494 -18.29 1.29 -6.17
C ILE A 494 -19.55 2.17 -6.22
N GLU A 495 -20.56 1.86 -5.42
CA GLU A 495 -21.82 2.58 -5.42
C GLU A 495 -22.55 2.44 -4.07
N ILE A 496 -23.20 3.51 -3.62
CA ILE A 496 -24.10 3.51 -2.47
C ILE A 496 -25.43 4.09 -2.91
N THR A 497 -26.52 3.37 -2.69
CA THR A 497 -27.88 3.87 -2.92
C THR A 497 -28.69 3.88 -1.62
N ASP A 498 -29.63 4.81 -1.49
CA ASP A 498 -30.61 4.81 -0.40
C ASP A 498 -31.69 3.72 -0.59
N GLN A 499 -32.57 3.57 0.40
CA GLN A 499 -33.72 2.66 0.37
C GLN A 499 -34.71 2.88 -0.79
N ASN A 500 -34.70 4.06 -1.41
CA ASN A 500 -35.56 4.39 -2.56
C ASN A 500 -34.84 4.16 -3.90
N GLY A 501 -33.57 3.74 -3.88
CA GLY A 501 -32.75 3.56 -5.07
C GLY A 501 -32.06 4.83 -5.57
N ASN A 502 -32.07 5.93 -4.80
CA ASN A 502 -31.32 7.13 -5.16
C ASN A 502 -29.82 6.92 -4.90
N VAL A 503 -28.98 7.26 -5.87
CA VAL A 503 -27.53 7.17 -5.73
C VAL A 503 -27.04 8.25 -4.76
N LEU A 504 -26.43 7.83 -3.65
CA LEU A 504 -25.79 8.69 -2.65
C LEU A 504 -24.32 8.92 -3.00
N GLU A 505 -23.65 7.88 -3.50
CA GLU A 505 -22.25 7.90 -3.89
C GLU A 505 -22.01 6.91 -5.02
N LYS A 506 -21.11 7.27 -5.93
CA LYS A 506 -20.66 6.41 -7.01
C LYS A 506 -19.18 6.65 -7.22
N TYR A 507 -18.44 5.56 -7.46
CA TYR A 507 -17.03 5.60 -7.77
C TYR A 507 -16.81 6.49 -9.00
N ASP A 508 -15.95 7.48 -8.81
CA ASP A 508 -15.52 8.42 -9.83
C ASP A 508 -13.99 8.43 -9.85
N PRO A 509 -13.35 8.03 -10.95
CA PRO A 509 -11.89 7.95 -11.03
C PRO A 509 -11.26 9.34 -11.01
N HIS A 510 -10.34 9.57 -10.07
CA HIS A 510 -9.56 10.82 -9.94
C HIS A 510 -8.05 10.56 -10.10
N PRO A 511 -7.60 10.08 -11.28
CA PRO A 511 -6.19 9.75 -11.49
C PRO A 511 -5.32 11.01 -11.42
N THR A 512 -4.19 10.92 -10.71
CA THR A 512 -3.22 12.01 -10.62
C THR A 512 -1.84 11.51 -11.03
N THR A 513 -1.16 12.20 -11.95
CA THR A 513 0.21 11.83 -12.31
C THR A 513 1.17 12.35 -11.23
N ILE A 514 1.87 11.43 -10.57
CA ILE A 514 2.80 11.73 -9.46
C ILE A 514 4.25 11.61 -9.91
N LEU A 515 4.57 10.58 -10.69
CA LEU A 515 5.92 10.32 -11.19
C LEU A 515 5.95 10.33 -12.72
N PRO A 516 7.06 10.76 -13.33
CA PRO A 516 7.27 10.59 -14.76
C PRO A 516 7.24 9.10 -15.12
N LYS A 517 6.56 8.75 -16.21
CA LYS A 517 6.41 7.37 -16.68
C LYS A 517 7.76 6.66 -16.81
N LYS A 518 8.77 7.32 -17.40
CA LYS A 518 10.13 6.78 -17.55
C LYS A 518 10.71 6.25 -16.22
N VAL A 519 10.63 7.05 -15.15
CA VAL A 519 11.13 6.66 -13.82
C VAL A 519 10.43 5.41 -13.31
N THR A 520 9.12 5.32 -13.48
CA THR A 520 8.36 4.15 -13.04
C THR A 520 8.69 2.90 -13.86
N LEU A 521 8.89 3.04 -15.18
CA LEU A 521 9.33 1.93 -16.04
C LEU A 521 10.74 1.47 -15.68
N GLU A 522 11.66 2.36 -15.35
CA GLU A 522 13.01 1.99 -14.84
C GLU A 522 12.92 1.21 -13.52
N ILE A 523 12.06 1.64 -12.59
CA ILE A 523 11.83 0.90 -11.34
C ILE A 523 11.22 -0.48 -11.61
N SER A 524 10.20 -0.58 -12.47
CA SER A 524 9.58 -1.86 -12.82
C SER A 524 10.54 -2.78 -13.57
N ASP A 525 11.37 -2.23 -14.46
CA ASP A 525 12.39 -2.99 -15.18
C ASP A 525 13.44 -3.58 -14.23
N ILE A 526 13.91 -2.81 -13.23
CA ILE A 526 14.81 -3.32 -12.20
C ILE A 526 14.11 -4.35 -11.31
N LEU A 527 12.91 -4.05 -10.83
CA LEU A 527 12.19 -4.91 -9.89
C LEU A 527 11.61 -6.16 -10.54
N SER A 528 11.58 -6.29 -11.86
CA SER A 528 11.19 -7.51 -12.60
C SER A 528 12.39 -8.29 -13.15
N ASP A 529 13.60 -7.75 -13.07
CA ASP A 529 14.83 -8.38 -13.56
C ASP A 529 15.29 -9.54 -12.66
N GLU A 530 15.08 -10.77 -13.13
CA GLU A 530 15.53 -11.98 -12.45
C GLU A 530 17.06 -12.04 -12.33
N LYS A 531 17.79 -11.66 -13.38
CA LYS A 531 19.25 -11.77 -13.42
C LYS A 531 19.90 -10.84 -12.42
N ALA A 532 19.40 -9.60 -12.32
CA ALA A 532 19.87 -8.64 -11.34
C ALA A 532 19.60 -9.09 -9.90
N ARG A 533 18.49 -9.82 -9.65
CA ARG A 533 18.05 -10.28 -8.33
C ARG A 533 18.70 -11.60 -7.88
N ALA A 534 19.03 -12.48 -8.82
CA ALA A 534 19.51 -13.84 -8.56
C ALA A 534 20.71 -13.95 -7.60
N PRO A 535 21.70 -13.03 -7.57
CA PRO A 535 22.83 -13.12 -6.64
C PRO A 535 22.45 -13.09 -5.14
N GLU A 536 21.29 -12.54 -4.78
CA GLU A 536 20.80 -12.49 -3.39
C GLU A 536 19.73 -13.55 -3.14
N PHE A 537 18.79 -13.73 -4.06
CA PHE A 537 17.60 -14.57 -3.83
C PHE A 537 17.65 -15.95 -4.49
N GLY A 538 18.67 -16.20 -5.32
CA GLY A 538 18.75 -17.38 -6.18
C GLY A 538 17.92 -17.26 -7.48
N SER A 539 18.39 -17.91 -8.53
CA SER A 539 17.64 -18.07 -9.79
C SER A 539 16.38 -18.90 -9.57
N HIS A 540 15.30 -18.58 -10.30
CA HIS A 540 14.00 -19.26 -10.18
C HIS A 540 13.47 -19.41 -8.73
N SER A 541 13.72 -18.41 -7.88
CA SER A 541 13.16 -18.35 -6.53
C SER A 541 11.63 -18.15 -6.54
N LEU A 542 10.99 -18.16 -5.36
CA LEU A 542 9.56 -17.84 -5.20
C LEU A 542 9.18 -16.40 -5.62
N LEU A 543 10.13 -15.61 -6.10
CA LEU A 543 9.91 -14.28 -6.65
C LEU A 543 9.86 -14.28 -8.19
N TYR A 544 10.05 -15.43 -8.83
CA TYR A 544 10.10 -15.60 -10.29
C TYR A 544 8.83 -16.28 -10.80
N PHE A 545 8.30 -15.77 -11.92
CA PHE A 545 7.13 -16.31 -12.61
C PHE A 545 7.50 -16.57 -14.09
N PRO A 546 7.53 -17.83 -14.56
CA PRO A 546 8.09 -18.18 -15.87
C PRO A 546 7.47 -17.46 -17.08
N GLU A 547 6.17 -17.19 -17.04
CA GLU A 547 5.40 -16.66 -18.18
C GLU A 547 4.83 -15.26 -17.93
N ARG A 548 5.15 -14.64 -16.78
CA ARG A 548 4.58 -13.37 -16.33
C ARG A 548 5.68 -12.46 -15.83
N GLU A 549 5.70 -11.22 -16.30
CA GLU A 549 6.60 -10.22 -15.74
C GLU A 549 5.97 -9.67 -14.45
N VAL A 550 6.60 -9.99 -13.31
CA VAL A 550 6.17 -9.52 -11.99
C VAL A 550 7.31 -8.72 -11.38
N ALA A 551 7.04 -7.45 -11.12
CA ALA A 551 7.94 -6.59 -10.37
C ALA A 551 7.70 -6.81 -8.87
N VAL A 552 8.75 -7.02 -8.08
CA VAL A 552 8.58 -7.39 -6.66
C VAL A 552 9.69 -6.83 -5.78
N LYS A 553 9.31 -6.42 -4.57
CA LYS A 553 10.23 -5.96 -3.54
C LYS A 553 9.87 -6.57 -2.18
N THR A 554 10.87 -7.14 -1.53
CA THR A 554 10.79 -7.64 -0.16
C THR A 554 11.23 -6.59 0.87
N GLY A 555 10.76 -6.71 2.11
CA GLY A 555 11.17 -5.91 3.25
C GLY A 555 11.28 -6.77 4.52
N THR A 556 12.36 -6.61 5.27
CA THR A 556 12.51 -7.17 6.62
C THR A 556 13.00 -6.05 7.53
N THR A 557 12.50 -6.01 8.76
CA THR A 557 12.99 -5.09 9.81
C THR A 557 14.24 -5.66 10.50
N ASN A 558 15.10 -4.80 11.04
CA ASN A 558 16.33 -5.24 11.74
C ASN A 558 16.05 -6.16 12.96
N ASP A 559 14.93 -5.95 13.66
CA ASP A 559 14.52 -6.77 14.81
C ASP A 559 13.64 -7.97 14.41
N TYR A 560 13.51 -8.24 13.10
CA TYR A 560 12.73 -9.36 12.55
C TYR A 560 11.28 -9.40 13.06
N ARG A 561 10.65 -8.24 13.26
CA ARG A 561 9.25 -8.12 13.71
C ARG A 561 8.28 -8.15 12.54
N ASP A 562 8.70 -7.62 11.40
CA ASP A 562 7.86 -7.53 10.21
C ASP A 562 8.56 -8.12 8.97
N ALA A 563 7.85 -9.01 8.28
CA ALA A 563 8.24 -9.54 6.97
C ALA A 563 7.24 -9.07 5.92
N TRP A 564 7.72 -8.33 4.93
CA TRP A 564 6.93 -7.70 3.88
C TRP A 564 7.32 -8.22 2.50
N ILE A 565 6.33 -8.29 1.63
CA ILE A 565 6.53 -8.42 0.20
C ILE A 565 5.45 -7.64 -0.51
N VAL A 566 5.84 -6.81 -1.47
CA VAL A 566 4.91 -6.09 -2.34
C VAL A 566 5.37 -6.31 -3.75
N GLY A 567 4.49 -6.83 -4.59
CA GLY A 567 4.77 -6.99 -6.00
C GLY A 567 3.54 -6.73 -6.85
N TYR A 568 3.77 -6.51 -8.12
CA TYR A 568 2.76 -6.00 -9.03
C TYR A 568 3.03 -6.42 -10.48
N THR A 569 1.98 -6.34 -11.27
CA THR A 569 1.96 -6.46 -12.72
C THR A 569 1.30 -5.21 -13.32
N PRO A 570 1.19 -5.09 -14.66
CA PRO A 570 0.44 -3.99 -15.29
C PRO A 570 -1.09 -3.97 -15.00
N SER A 571 -1.61 -4.93 -14.22
CA SER A 571 -3.04 -5.02 -13.86
C SER A 571 -3.31 -4.98 -12.35
N VAL A 572 -2.46 -5.57 -11.51
CA VAL A 572 -2.70 -5.72 -10.07
C VAL A 572 -1.45 -5.46 -9.24
N ALA A 573 -1.64 -4.88 -8.05
CA ALA A 573 -0.63 -4.82 -7.00
C ALA A 573 -1.07 -5.68 -5.80
N VAL A 574 -0.17 -6.51 -5.29
CA VAL A 574 -0.40 -7.39 -4.14
C VAL A 574 0.67 -7.15 -3.10
N GLY A 575 0.25 -6.76 -1.90
CA GLY A 575 1.09 -6.68 -0.72
C GLY A 575 0.73 -7.77 0.28
N ALA A 576 1.73 -8.35 0.92
CA ALA A 576 1.55 -9.30 2.01
C ALA A 576 2.52 -9.02 3.16
N TRP A 577 2.08 -9.36 4.37
CA TRP A 577 2.81 -9.19 5.62
C TRP A 577 2.73 -10.46 6.47
N ALA A 578 3.78 -10.78 7.21
CA ALA A 578 3.76 -11.76 8.30
C ALA A 578 4.52 -11.22 9.53
N GLY A 579 4.07 -11.62 10.71
CA GLY A 579 4.64 -11.25 11.99
C GLY A 579 3.65 -11.47 13.15
N ASN A 580 3.93 -10.83 14.28
CA ASN A 580 3.14 -10.99 15.50
C ASN A 580 2.46 -9.67 15.88
N ASN A 581 1.19 -9.76 16.33
CA ASN A 581 0.38 -8.58 16.66
C ASN A 581 0.99 -7.78 17.83
N ASP A 582 1.67 -8.45 18.76
CA ASP A 582 2.33 -7.87 19.93
C ASP A 582 3.74 -7.28 19.66
N ASN A 583 4.21 -7.31 18.40
CA ASN A 583 5.57 -6.92 17.99
C ASN A 583 6.71 -7.81 18.53
N SER A 584 6.42 -9.01 19.02
CA SER A 584 7.46 -10.00 19.32
C SER A 584 8.23 -10.38 18.04
N SER A 585 9.53 -10.62 18.19
CA SER A 585 10.41 -10.97 17.06
C SER A 585 10.13 -12.36 16.52
N MET A 586 10.21 -12.50 15.20
CA MET A 586 10.27 -13.77 14.49
C MET A 586 11.69 -14.36 14.52
N GLU A 587 11.83 -15.59 14.05
CA GLU A 587 13.12 -16.21 13.78
C GLU A 587 13.98 -15.39 12.81
N LYS A 588 15.29 -15.31 13.08
CA LYS A 588 16.24 -14.50 12.31
C LYS A 588 16.51 -15.10 10.92
N LYS A 589 15.60 -14.85 9.97
CA LYS A 589 15.64 -15.31 8.57
C LYS A 589 15.26 -14.18 7.60
N ILE A 590 15.57 -14.35 6.30
CA ILE A 590 15.16 -13.40 5.24
C ILE A 590 13.64 -13.42 5.13
N ALA A 591 12.97 -12.26 5.05
CA ALA A 591 11.52 -12.19 4.80
C ALA A 591 11.08 -13.03 3.58
N GLY A 592 11.94 -13.12 2.55
CA GLY A 592 11.73 -13.97 1.38
C GLY A 592 11.50 -15.46 1.68
N PHE A 593 11.89 -15.98 2.84
CA PHE A 593 11.55 -17.35 3.25
C PHE A 593 10.25 -17.43 4.07
N ILE A 594 9.84 -16.34 4.70
CA ILE A 594 8.66 -16.28 5.57
C ILE A 594 7.42 -15.93 4.76
N ILE A 595 7.45 -14.82 4.02
CA ILE A 595 6.24 -14.26 3.37
C ILE A 595 6.13 -14.58 1.88
N ALA A 596 7.24 -14.88 1.18
CA ALA A 596 7.18 -15.15 -0.26
C ALA A 596 6.34 -16.38 -0.65
N PRO A 597 6.33 -17.51 0.10
CA PRO A 597 5.45 -18.63 -0.23
C PRO A 597 3.96 -18.27 -0.28
N LEU A 598 3.49 -17.53 0.73
CA LEU A 598 2.11 -17.02 0.81
C LEU A 598 1.80 -16.10 -0.36
N TRP A 599 2.67 -15.11 -0.58
CA TRP A 599 2.47 -14.12 -1.63
C TRP A 599 2.53 -14.71 -3.03
N HIS A 600 3.46 -15.64 -3.29
CA HIS A 600 3.63 -16.28 -4.59
C HIS A 600 2.38 -17.06 -4.99
N GLU A 601 1.86 -17.88 -4.09
CA GLU A 601 0.66 -18.69 -4.36
C GLU A 601 -0.58 -17.83 -4.58
N PHE A 602 -0.74 -16.75 -3.80
CA PHE A 602 -1.84 -15.83 -4.02
C PHE A 602 -1.67 -15.05 -5.34
N MET A 603 -0.46 -14.59 -5.65
CA MET A 603 -0.17 -13.94 -6.92
C MET A 603 -0.46 -14.88 -8.10
N ASP A 604 -0.05 -16.14 -8.05
CA ASP A 604 -0.41 -17.14 -9.07
C ASP A 604 -1.93 -17.30 -9.24
N THR A 605 -2.68 -17.28 -8.13
CA THR A 605 -4.15 -17.34 -8.15
C THR A 605 -4.75 -16.13 -8.88
N VAL A 606 -4.23 -14.93 -8.61
CA VAL A 606 -4.65 -13.69 -9.29
C VAL A 606 -4.21 -13.68 -10.76
N LEU A 607 -3.01 -14.17 -11.06
CA LEU A 607 -2.49 -14.21 -12.43
C LEU A 607 -3.22 -15.25 -13.30
N ALA A 608 -3.61 -16.39 -12.74
CA ALA A 608 -4.38 -17.42 -13.44
C ALA A 608 -5.79 -16.94 -13.84
N SER A 609 -6.36 -16.00 -13.08
CA SER A 609 -7.68 -15.40 -13.37
C SER A 609 -7.62 -14.15 -14.25
N SER A 610 -6.41 -13.63 -14.54
CA SER A 610 -6.21 -12.43 -15.36
C SER A 610 -5.77 -12.78 -16.78
N SER A 611 -6.50 -12.25 -17.76
CA SER A 611 -6.20 -12.34 -19.20
C SER A 611 -6.21 -10.92 -19.78
N PRO A 612 -5.22 -10.51 -20.59
CA PRO A 612 -4.10 -11.27 -21.16
C PRO A 612 -2.83 -11.35 -20.27
N ASN A 613 -1.80 -12.10 -20.73
CA ASN A 613 -0.46 -12.08 -20.15
C ASN A 613 0.22 -10.73 -20.44
N GLU A 614 -0.08 -9.72 -19.63
CA GLU A 614 0.50 -8.39 -19.74
C GLU A 614 1.99 -8.38 -19.35
N ARG A 615 2.76 -7.53 -20.04
CA ARG A 615 4.19 -7.27 -19.77
C ARG A 615 4.39 -5.79 -19.51
N PHE A 616 5.47 -5.44 -18.80
CA PHE A 616 5.79 -4.03 -18.61
C PHE A 616 6.24 -3.41 -19.94
N GLU A 617 5.85 -2.17 -20.15
CA GLU A 617 6.48 -1.35 -21.17
C GLU A 617 7.96 -1.16 -20.81
N ARG A 618 8.85 -1.31 -21.79
CA ARG A 618 10.28 -1.10 -21.54
C ARG A 618 10.58 0.40 -21.47
N PRO A 619 11.46 0.84 -20.55
CA PRO A 619 11.83 2.25 -20.47
C PRO A 619 12.53 2.70 -21.76
N GLU A 620 12.29 3.95 -22.17
CA GLU A 620 13.07 4.56 -23.25
C GLU A 620 14.56 4.58 -22.90
N GLU A 621 15.42 4.30 -23.87
CA GLU A 621 16.87 4.34 -23.68
C GLU A 621 17.30 5.75 -23.25
N THR A 622 18.11 5.80 -22.19
CA THR A 622 18.74 7.06 -21.77
C THR A 622 19.93 7.33 -22.67
N ASP A 623 20.00 8.52 -23.27
CA ASP A 623 21.21 8.96 -23.96
C ASP A 623 22.36 9.09 -22.93
N MET A 624 23.23 8.09 -22.97
CA MET A 624 24.39 8.00 -22.10
C MET A 624 25.56 8.85 -22.62
N THR A 625 25.54 9.39 -23.84
CA THR A 625 26.75 9.98 -24.46
C THR A 625 27.34 11.16 -23.68
N ASN A 626 26.48 11.98 -23.06
CA ASN A 626 26.88 13.20 -22.35
C ASN A 626 26.88 13.06 -20.82
N LEU A 627 26.59 11.87 -20.28
CA LEU A 627 26.60 11.67 -18.83
C LEU A 627 28.00 11.37 -18.32
N LYS A 628 28.28 11.81 -17.10
CA LYS A 628 29.50 11.46 -16.37
C LYS A 628 29.66 9.93 -16.31
N PRO A 629 30.86 9.38 -16.50
CA PRO A 629 31.09 7.92 -16.49
C PRO A 629 30.44 7.17 -15.32
N VAL A 630 30.48 7.72 -14.10
CA VAL A 630 29.88 7.09 -12.91
C VAL A 630 28.36 6.91 -13.02
N LEU A 631 27.67 7.76 -13.79
CA LEU A 631 26.23 7.66 -14.08
C LEU A 631 25.92 6.65 -15.21
N ARG A 632 26.93 5.99 -15.77
CA ARG A 632 26.83 5.07 -16.92
C ARG A 632 27.43 3.70 -16.63
N GLY A 633 27.70 3.39 -15.37
CA GLY A 633 28.31 2.13 -14.95
C GLY A 633 29.83 2.18 -14.80
N LEU A 634 30.48 3.26 -15.24
CA LEU A 634 31.93 3.39 -15.30
C LEU A 634 32.47 4.10 -14.05
N TRP A 635 32.80 3.32 -13.03
CA TRP A 635 33.22 3.80 -11.71
C TRP A 635 34.71 4.13 -11.61
N GLN A 636 35.51 3.74 -12.60
CA GLN A 636 36.98 3.81 -12.55
C GLN A 636 37.52 5.24 -12.50
N GLY A 637 36.74 6.23 -12.93
CA GLY A 637 37.12 7.64 -12.98
C GLY A 637 36.09 8.44 -13.78
N ASN A 638 36.37 9.71 -14.06
CA ASN A 638 35.41 10.61 -14.71
C ASN A 638 35.85 11.11 -16.11
N ILE A 639 37.02 10.69 -16.58
CA ILE A 639 37.56 11.04 -17.90
C ILE A 639 37.49 9.80 -18.79
N ALA A 640 36.50 9.77 -19.67
CA ALA A 640 36.32 8.70 -20.66
C ALA A 640 36.90 9.08 -22.02
N TYR A 641 37.41 8.08 -22.74
CA TYR A 641 37.90 8.21 -24.11
C TYR A 641 37.64 6.91 -24.87
N THR A 642 37.36 7.00 -26.16
CA THR A 642 37.11 5.83 -27.00
C THR A 642 38.34 5.52 -27.85
N ILE A 643 38.81 4.28 -27.78
CA ILE A 643 39.84 3.77 -28.68
C ILE A 643 39.24 2.78 -29.67
N ASP A 644 39.93 2.61 -30.79
CA ASP A 644 39.77 1.44 -31.62
C ASP A 644 40.61 0.28 -31.06
N ARG A 645 39.98 -0.85 -30.73
CA ARG A 645 40.70 -2.02 -30.19
C ARG A 645 41.68 -2.64 -31.18
N MET A 646 41.49 -2.38 -32.48
CA MET A 646 42.32 -2.96 -33.55
C MET A 646 43.64 -2.19 -33.72
N SER A 647 43.60 -0.85 -33.72
CA SER A 647 44.80 0.01 -33.80
C SER A 647 45.39 0.39 -32.43
N GLY A 648 44.59 0.34 -31.37
CA GLY A 648 44.95 0.85 -30.04
C GLY A 648 44.95 2.38 -29.93
N LYS A 649 44.47 3.10 -30.95
CA LYS A 649 44.48 4.56 -31.08
C LYS A 649 43.09 5.15 -30.85
N LEU A 650 42.98 6.48 -30.72
CA LEU A 650 41.69 7.14 -30.53
C LEU A 650 40.74 6.88 -31.70
N ALA A 651 39.51 6.47 -31.39
CA ALA A 651 38.49 6.22 -32.39
C ALA A 651 38.13 7.50 -33.16
N THR A 652 37.78 7.35 -34.43
CA THR A 652 37.34 8.42 -35.33
C THR A 652 35.91 8.15 -35.82
N SER A 653 35.38 9.04 -36.67
CA SER A 653 34.10 8.81 -37.34
C SER A 653 34.09 7.56 -38.24
N PHE A 654 35.26 7.10 -38.69
CA PHE A 654 35.41 5.92 -39.55
C PHE A 654 35.60 4.62 -38.78
N THR A 655 35.95 4.69 -37.48
CA THR A 655 36.12 3.49 -36.65
C THR A 655 34.79 2.74 -36.54
N PRO A 656 34.73 1.45 -36.93
CA PRO A 656 33.53 0.63 -36.82
C PRO A 656 33.04 0.54 -35.37
N PRO A 657 31.72 0.65 -35.11
CA PRO A 657 31.16 0.51 -33.76
C PRO A 657 31.62 -0.76 -33.04
N GLU A 658 31.82 -1.86 -33.78
CA GLU A 658 32.23 -3.18 -33.28
C GLU A 658 33.66 -3.21 -32.73
N THR A 659 34.50 -2.23 -33.11
CA THR A 659 35.90 -2.13 -32.66
C THR A 659 36.10 -1.00 -31.66
N ARG A 660 35.12 -0.12 -31.46
CA ARG A 660 35.18 0.95 -30.45
C ARG A 660 35.12 0.36 -29.05
N VAL A 661 36.07 0.75 -28.22
CA VAL A 661 36.12 0.42 -26.79
C VAL A 661 36.26 1.72 -26.01
N GLU A 662 35.27 2.00 -25.18
CA GLU A 662 35.36 3.09 -24.22
C GLU A 662 36.27 2.68 -23.06
N LYS A 663 37.23 3.55 -22.73
CA LYS A 663 38.11 3.45 -21.59
C LYS A 663 37.93 4.66 -20.70
N VAL A 664 38.29 4.51 -19.44
CA VAL A 664 38.27 5.58 -18.45
C VAL A 664 39.65 5.68 -17.82
N VAL A 665 40.16 6.89 -17.66
CA VAL A 665 41.39 7.15 -16.89
C VAL A 665 41.12 6.71 -15.46
N GLN A 666 41.89 5.74 -14.97
CA GLN A 666 41.66 5.14 -13.65
C GLN A 666 42.02 6.13 -12.55
N ASP A 667 41.03 6.77 -11.95
CA ASP A 667 41.14 7.68 -10.82
C ASP A 667 39.93 7.43 -9.91
N VAL A 668 40.06 6.43 -9.04
CA VAL A 668 38.91 5.84 -8.35
C VAL A 668 38.57 6.66 -7.11
N HIS A 669 37.36 7.23 -7.09
CA HIS A 669 36.82 8.02 -5.99
C HIS A 669 35.35 7.66 -5.71
N SER A 670 34.84 8.04 -4.54
CA SER A 670 33.41 7.98 -4.24
C SER A 670 32.60 8.91 -5.17
N ILE A 671 31.31 8.61 -5.37
CA ILE A 671 30.46 9.39 -6.31
C ILE A 671 30.40 10.88 -5.96
N LEU A 672 30.53 11.24 -4.69
CA LEU A 672 30.47 12.63 -4.20
C LEU A 672 31.68 13.46 -4.67
N TYR A 673 32.77 12.81 -5.11
CA TYR A 673 33.88 13.48 -5.79
C TYR A 673 33.47 13.99 -7.18
N TRP A 674 32.61 13.23 -7.87
CA TRP A 674 32.28 13.48 -9.27
C TRP A 674 30.95 14.21 -9.47
N VAL A 675 30.05 14.14 -8.50
CA VAL A 675 28.63 14.50 -8.64
C VAL A 675 28.17 15.36 -7.47
N ASP A 676 27.63 16.55 -7.76
CA ASP A 676 26.81 17.29 -6.80
C ASP A 676 25.44 16.61 -6.66
N LYS A 677 25.11 16.14 -5.46
CA LYS A 677 23.83 15.46 -5.17
C LYS A 677 22.58 16.30 -5.45
N ASN A 678 22.71 17.63 -5.44
CA ASN A 678 21.59 18.54 -5.73
C ASN A 678 21.44 18.80 -7.23
N ASN A 679 22.48 18.55 -8.02
CA ASN A 679 22.46 18.71 -9.48
C ASN A 679 23.37 17.65 -10.14
N PRO A 680 22.93 16.37 -10.19
CA PRO A 680 23.82 15.28 -10.58
C PRO A 680 24.28 15.36 -12.05
N LEU A 681 23.50 16.05 -12.90
CA LEU A 681 23.81 16.30 -14.31
C LEU A 681 24.70 17.54 -14.52
N GLY A 682 24.93 18.36 -13.48
CA GLY A 682 25.76 19.57 -13.53
C GLY A 682 27.27 19.30 -13.61
N PRO A 683 28.14 20.30 -13.43
CA PRO A 683 29.58 20.08 -13.32
C PRO A 683 29.94 19.25 -12.07
N SER A 684 31.15 18.69 -12.05
CA SER A 684 31.69 18.05 -10.84
C SER A 684 31.99 19.11 -9.76
N PRO A 685 31.82 18.79 -8.46
CA PRO A 685 32.15 19.70 -7.37
C PRO A 685 33.62 20.12 -7.40
N GLU A 686 33.91 21.42 -7.21
CA GLU A 686 35.29 21.90 -7.04
C GLU A 686 35.87 21.52 -5.67
N HIS A 687 35.00 21.43 -4.66
CA HIS A 687 35.33 21.17 -3.26
C HIS A 687 34.44 20.05 -2.70
N PRO A 688 34.66 18.77 -3.09
CA PRO A 688 33.84 17.65 -2.63
C PRO A 688 33.85 17.47 -1.10
N GLU A 689 34.91 17.93 -0.42
CA GLU A 689 35.05 17.95 1.04
C GLU A 689 34.01 18.81 1.78
N ASN A 690 33.32 19.71 1.09
CA ASN A 690 32.22 20.48 1.67
C ASN A 690 30.96 19.61 1.90
N ASP A 691 30.85 18.45 1.24
CA ASP A 691 29.82 17.48 1.54
C ASP A 691 30.20 16.68 2.79
N SER A 692 29.36 16.74 3.83
CA SER A 692 29.64 16.13 5.13
C SER A 692 29.81 14.59 5.09
N GLN A 693 29.33 13.91 4.05
CA GLN A 693 29.48 12.48 3.88
C GLN A 693 30.66 12.09 2.98
N PHE A 694 31.22 13.02 2.21
CA PHE A 694 32.33 12.71 1.30
C PHE A 694 33.52 12.07 2.03
N PRO A 695 34.08 12.63 3.12
CA PRO A 695 35.24 12.02 3.80
C PRO A 695 34.99 10.58 4.28
N TYR A 696 33.75 10.28 4.66
CA TYR A 696 33.34 8.98 5.18
C TYR A 696 33.25 7.93 4.06
N TRP A 697 32.63 8.29 2.93
CA TRP A 697 32.49 7.39 1.80
C TRP A 697 33.83 7.21 1.09
N GLU A 698 34.60 8.28 0.99
CA GLU A 698 35.92 8.30 0.36
C GLU A 698 36.91 7.41 1.09
N TYR A 699 36.93 7.46 2.43
CA TYR A 699 37.79 6.58 3.23
C TYR A 699 37.58 5.10 2.90
N ALA A 700 36.31 4.66 2.84
CA ALA A 700 35.99 3.27 2.52
C ALA A 700 36.45 2.89 1.09
N VAL A 701 36.24 3.79 0.12
CA VAL A 701 36.66 3.59 -1.28
C VAL A 701 38.18 3.53 -1.39
N GLN A 702 38.93 4.48 -0.83
CA GLN A 702 40.39 4.50 -0.89
C GLN A 702 41.03 3.30 -0.18
N LYS A 703 40.43 2.84 0.92
CA LYS A 703 40.85 1.60 1.59
C LYS A 703 40.68 0.39 0.66
N TRP A 704 39.54 0.31 -0.05
CA TRP A 704 39.30 -0.76 -1.02
C TRP A 704 40.24 -0.65 -2.24
N VAL A 705 40.47 0.54 -2.78
CA VAL A 705 41.43 0.80 -3.88
C VAL A 705 42.82 0.27 -3.52
N ALA A 706 43.29 0.58 -2.31
CA ALA A 706 44.57 0.08 -1.80
C ALA A 706 44.58 -1.47 -1.68
N GLN A 707 43.48 -2.07 -1.22
CA GLN A 707 43.35 -3.54 -1.13
C GLN A 707 43.33 -4.23 -2.51
N GLN A 708 42.76 -3.58 -3.52
CA GLN A 708 42.73 -4.07 -4.89
C GLN A 708 44.03 -3.80 -5.68
N ASN A 709 45.01 -3.09 -5.08
CA ASN A 709 46.24 -2.64 -5.74
C ASN A 709 45.98 -1.80 -7.01
N LEU A 710 44.92 -0.99 -7.00
CA LEU A 710 44.63 -0.08 -8.10
C LEU A 710 45.49 1.18 -7.99
N VAL A 711 46.08 1.59 -9.12
CA VAL A 711 46.98 2.75 -9.21
C VAL A 711 46.29 3.86 -9.98
N ALA A 712 46.30 5.08 -9.43
CA ALA A 712 45.75 6.23 -10.11
C ALA A 712 46.55 6.57 -11.38
N GLU A 713 45.84 6.80 -12.47
CA GLU A 713 46.32 7.24 -13.76
C GLU A 713 46.07 8.74 -13.91
N THR A 714 46.75 9.35 -14.89
CA THR A 714 46.50 10.74 -15.29
C THR A 714 46.04 10.78 -16.73
N PRO A 715 45.47 11.89 -17.23
CA PRO A 715 45.11 12.03 -18.65
C PRO A 715 46.25 11.77 -19.64
N ALA A 716 47.51 11.69 -19.19
CA ALA A 716 48.65 11.31 -20.01
C ALA A 716 48.55 9.87 -20.57
N VAL A 717 47.72 8.99 -19.99
CA VAL A 717 47.49 7.63 -20.54
C VAL A 717 46.65 7.61 -21.81
N ILE A 718 45.96 8.71 -22.12
CA ILE A 718 45.11 8.83 -23.30
C ILE A 718 46.02 8.89 -24.54
N PRO A 719 45.84 8.00 -25.54
CA PRO A 719 46.62 8.04 -26.77
C PRO A 719 46.45 9.39 -27.48
N THR A 720 47.53 9.94 -28.02
CA THR A 720 47.49 11.19 -28.81
C THR A 720 47.24 10.94 -30.30
N ALA A 721 47.55 9.74 -30.79
CA ALA A 721 47.30 9.34 -32.17
C ALA A 721 45.85 8.87 -32.36
N THR A 722 45.28 9.17 -33.52
CA THR A 722 43.96 8.70 -33.95
C THR A 722 44.08 7.45 -34.82
N ASP A 723 43.01 6.66 -34.84
CA ASP A 723 42.85 5.48 -35.68
C ASP A 723 43.20 5.79 -37.15
N ASP A 724 44.11 4.97 -37.68
CA ASP A 724 44.65 5.05 -39.04
C ASP A 724 44.50 3.75 -39.83
N ILE A 725 43.80 2.75 -39.28
CA ILE A 725 43.50 1.49 -39.98
C ILE A 725 42.07 1.47 -40.52
N HIS A 726 41.18 2.28 -39.94
CA HIS A 726 39.84 2.54 -40.48
C HIS A 726 39.82 3.88 -41.22
N THR A 727 40.07 3.81 -42.52
CA THR A 727 40.01 4.98 -43.41
C THR A 727 39.32 4.60 -44.72
N PRO A 728 38.67 5.54 -45.41
CA PRO A 728 38.07 5.25 -46.72
C PRO A 728 39.05 4.66 -47.74
N SER A 729 40.35 5.00 -47.63
CA SER A 729 41.40 4.45 -48.50
C SER A 729 41.79 2.99 -48.20
N LEU A 730 41.45 2.48 -47.02
CA LEU A 730 41.77 1.11 -46.59
C LEU A 730 40.55 0.18 -46.65
N SER A 731 39.36 0.71 -46.96
CA SER A 731 38.17 -0.10 -47.20
C SER A 731 38.41 -1.13 -48.32
N PRO A 732 37.88 -2.36 -48.18
CA PRO A 732 38.02 -3.36 -49.24
C PRO A 732 37.33 -2.87 -50.52
N GLN A 733 37.87 -3.23 -51.68
CA GLN A 733 37.20 -3.06 -52.97
C GLN A 733 36.57 -4.39 -53.36
N LEU A 734 35.29 -4.38 -53.73
CA LEU A 734 34.52 -5.59 -53.99
C LEU A 734 34.18 -5.71 -55.46
N ASN A 735 34.50 -6.85 -56.06
CA ASN A 735 34.06 -7.20 -57.40
C ASN A 735 33.06 -8.34 -57.32
N ILE A 736 31.84 -8.08 -57.82
CA ILE A 736 30.77 -9.08 -57.92
C ILE A 736 30.98 -9.88 -59.21
N SER A 737 30.91 -11.20 -59.12
CA SER A 737 30.93 -12.14 -60.24
C SER A 737 29.75 -13.10 -60.19
N GLY A 738 29.36 -13.61 -61.37
CA GLY A 738 28.21 -14.50 -61.53
C GLY A 738 26.94 -13.81 -62.04
N ILE A 739 26.88 -12.47 -61.98
CA ILE A 739 25.75 -11.65 -62.47
C ILE A 739 26.27 -10.57 -63.43
N ASP A 740 25.61 -10.43 -64.58
CA ASP A 740 25.85 -9.38 -65.58
C ASP A 740 24.58 -8.55 -65.77
N GLN A 741 24.70 -7.23 -65.63
CA GLN A 741 23.62 -6.26 -65.80
C GLN A 741 22.95 -6.29 -67.19
N ASN A 742 23.65 -6.82 -68.20
CA ASN A 742 23.11 -6.94 -69.56
C ASN A 742 22.40 -8.28 -69.82
N THR A 743 22.50 -9.24 -68.90
CA THR A 743 21.91 -10.56 -69.02
C THR A 743 20.52 -10.60 -68.36
N LEU A 744 19.56 -11.25 -69.03
CA LEU A 744 18.23 -11.54 -68.47
C LEU A 744 18.23 -12.92 -67.83
N TYR A 745 17.95 -12.99 -66.54
CA TYR A 745 17.92 -14.22 -65.75
C TYR A 745 16.49 -14.68 -65.47
N GLN A 746 16.22 -15.98 -65.51
CA GLN A 746 14.88 -16.48 -65.19
C GLN A 746 14.58 -16.31 -63.70
N VAL A 747 13.40 -15.80 -63.34
CA VAL A 747 13.00 -15.57 -61.94
C VAL A 747 13.03 -16.84 -61.07
N ASN A 748 12.82 -18.01 -61.69
CA ASN A 748 12.84 -19.32 -61.03
C ASN A 748 14.19 -20.05 -61.15
N SER A 749 15.20 -19.45 -61.79
CA SER A 749 16.52 -20.06 -61.89
C SER A 749 17.37 -19.83 -60.64
N SER A 750 18.17 -20.84 -60.28
CA SER A 750 19.14 -20.75 -59.21
C SER A 750 20.37 -19.97 -59.67
N LEU A 751 20.64 -18.84 -59.03
CA LEU A 751 21.75 -17.94 -59.36
C LEU A 751 22.84 -18.08 -58.31
N TYR A 752 24.07 -18.35 -58.76
CA TYR A 752 25.25 -18.29 -57.90
C TYR A 752 25.96 -16.96 -58.09
N VAL A 753 26.18 -16.25 -56.99
CA VAL A 753 26.93 -15.00 -56.96
C VAL A 753 28.11 -15.18 -56.05
N SER A 754 29.28 -14.76 -56.50
CA SER A 754 30.48 -14.70 -55.69
C SER A 754 31.08 -13.30 -55.71
N VAL A 755 31.82 -12.98 -54.66
CA VAL A 755 32.50 -11.71 -54.48
C VAL A 755 33.98 -11.98 -54.25
N VAL A 756 34.81 -11.22 -54.94
CA VAL A 756 36.25 -11.15 -54.67
C VAL A 756 36.55 -9.77 -54.11
N GLY A 757 37.12 -9.75 -52.90
CA GLY A 757 37.56 -8.52 -52.25
C GLY A 757 39.07 -8.29 -52.44
N PHE A 758 39.46 -7.05 -52.68
CA PHE A 758 40.85 -6.59 -52.75
C PHE A 758 41.06 -5.50 -51.70
N GLY A 759 42.20 -5.49 -51.01
CA GLY A 759 42.47 -4.48 -49.99
C GLY A 759 43.70 -4.81 -49.18
N LYS A 760 44.08 -3.90 -48.28
CA LYS A 760 45.20 -4.12 -47.36
C LYS A 760 44.93 -5.28 -46.40
N TYR A 761 43.69 -5.40 -45.95
CA TYR A 761 43.26 -6.45 -45.04
C TYR A 761 42.39 -7.48 -45.78
N PRO A 762 42.53 -8.78 -45.47
CA PRO A 762 41.77 -9.82 -46.14
C PRO A 762 40.28 -9.75 -45.79
N LEU A 763 39.43 -10.05 -46.77
CA LEU A 763 37.99 -10.18 -46.57
C LEU A 763 37.68 -11.36 -45.64
N THR A 764 36.72 -11.20 -44.73
CA THR A 764 36.30 -12.24 -43.78
C THR A 764 34.81 -12.57 -43.86
N LYS A 765 33.99 -11.63 -44.31
CA LYS A 765 32.54 -11.82 -44.45
C LYS A 765 32.01 -10.99 -45.63
N VAL A 766 31.02 -11.52 -46.33
CA VAL A 766 30.21 -10.77 -47.29
C VAL A 766 28.74 -11.03 -47.00
N ASP A 767 27.97 -9.96 -46.83
CA ASP A 767 26.52 -9.98 -46.71
C ASP A 767 25.89 -9.62 -48.06
N PHE A 768 24.85 -10.34 -48.45
CA PHE A 768 24.18 -10.18 -49.75
C PHE A 768 22.75 -9.72 -49.54
N PHE A 769 22.32 -8.77 -50.38
CA PHE A 769 20.99 -8.16 -50.34
C PHE A 769 20.41 -8.05 -51.75
N LEU A 770 19.14 -8.40 -51.91
CA LEU A 770 18.38 -8.16 -53.13
C LEU A 770 17.27 -7.14 -52.83
N ASN A 771 17.29 -5.99 -53.51
CA ASN A 771 16.38 -4.87 -53.24
C ASN A 771 16.34 -4.49 -51.74
N ASP A 772 17.53 -4.39 -51.13
CA ASP A 772 17.74 -4.15 -49.69
C ASP A 772 17.24 -5.26 -48.74
N GLN A 773 16.65 -6.34 -49.24
CA GLN A 773 16.30 -7.50 -48.44
C GLN A 773 17.53 -8.41 -48.28
N PHE A 774 17.87 -8.76 -47.03
CA PHE A 774 18.98 -9.68 -46.74
C PHE A 774 18.67 -11.10 -47.23
N ILE A 775 19.59 -11.69 -48.01
CA ILE A 775 19.40 -13.01 -48.64
C ILE A 775 20.45 -14.05 -48.19
N GLY A 776 21.50 -13.62 -47.51
CA GLY A 776 22.48 -14.53 -46.92
C GLY A 776 23.84 -13.87 -46.68
N SER A 777 24.71 -14.62 -46.00
CA SER A 777 26.11 -14.24 -45.76
C SER A 777 27.04 -15.36 -46.22
N SER A 778 28.26 -15.00 -46.60
CA SER A 778 29.36 -15.94 -46.79
C SER A 778 30.56 -15.51 -45.97
N SER A 779 31.14 -16.42 -45.19
CA SER A 779 32.28 -16.14 -44.30
C SER A 779 33.57 -16.87 -44.70
N HIS A 780 33.57 -17.55 -45.86
CA HIS A 780 34.73 -18.28 -46.36
C HIS A 780 34.87 -18.07 -47.87
N ALA A 781 36.10 -18.00 -48.35
CA ALA A 781 36.38 -17.93 -49.77
C ALA A 781 36.10 -19.28 -50.47
N PRO A 782 35.54 -19.29 -51.70
CA PRO A 782 35.02 -18.13 -52.43
C PRO A 782 33.76 -17.58 -51.76
N PHE A 783 33.74 -16.26 -51.52
CA PHE A 783 32.65 -15.59 -50.80
C PHE A 783 31.43 -15.49 -51.71
N GLY A 784 30.58 -16.51 -51.68
CA GLY A 784 29.42 -16.57 -52.55
C GLY A 784 28.23 -17.27 -51.91
N ILE A 785 27.08 -17.03 -52.50
CA ILE A 785 25.81 -17.64 -52.15
C ILE A 785 25.07 -18.06 -53.41
N THR A 786 24.17 -19.03 -53.23
CA THR A 786 23.20 -19.41 -54.26
C THR A 786 21.81 -19.00 -53.80
N PHE A 787 21.04 -18.36 -54.66
CA PHE A 787 19.65 -17.99 -54.35
C PHE A 787 18.75 -18.13 -55.57
N THR A 788 17.44 -18.24 -55.34
CA THR A 788 16.43 -18.18 -56.41
C THR A 788 15.64 -16.88 -56.25
N PRO A 789 15.59 -15.98 -57.25
CA PRO A 789 14.92 -14.69 -57.10
C PRO A 789 13.48 -14.79 -56.60
N ASN A 790 12.69 -15.72 -57.15
CA ASN A 790 11.29 -15.92 -56.75
C ASN A 790 11.10 -16.36 -55.30
N SER A 791 12.11 -16.96 -54.65
CA SER A 791 12.01 -17.40 -53.26
C SER A 791 12.28 -16.28 -52.24
N ILE A 792 12.74 -15.11 -52.69
CA ILE A 792 13.11 -14.00 -51.81
C ILE A 792 11.91 -13.08 -51.53
N GLY A 793 10.87 -13.07 -52.38
CA GLY A 793 9.67 -12.25 -52.20
C GLY A 793 9.49 -11.23 -53.32
N GLN A 794 9.42 -9.93 -52.98
CA GLN A 794 9.17 -8.85 -53.96
C GLN A 794 10.37 -8.64 -54.89
N VAL A 795 10.34 -9.29 -56.05
CA VAL A 795 11.26 -9.07 -57.15
C VAL A 795 10.54 -8.43 -58.34
N ASN A 796 11.22 -7.55 -59.07
CA ASN A 796 10.72 -6.81 -60.22
C ASN A 796 11.51 -7.16 -61.49
N ASP A 797 11.21 -6.54 -62.64
CA ASP A 797 11.99 -6.73 -63.87
C ASP A 797 13.45 -6.26 -63.72
N ILE A 798 13.66 -5.20 -62.91
CA ILE A 798 14.98 -4.65 -62.59
C ILE A 798 15.11 -4.66 -61.07
N ASN A 799 16.13 -5.37 -60.59
CA ASN A 799 16.46 -5.49 -59.17
C ASN A 799 17.88 -5.02 -58.92
N THR A 800 18.17 -4.76 -57.67
CA THR A 800 19.48 -4.32 -57.22
C THR A 800 20.07 -5.41 -56.32
N LEU A 801 21.18 -6.01 -56.74
CA LEU A 801 21.97 -6.88 -55.89
C LEU A 801 23.07 -6.05 -55.23
N LYS A 802 22.95 -5.82 -53.92
CA LYS A 802 23.95 -5.16 -53.09
C LYS A 802 24.72 -6.19 -52.29
N VAL A 803 26.04 -6.04 -52.22
CA VAL A 803 26.91 -6.81 -51.34
C VAL A 803 27.65 -5.87 -50.39
N VAL A 804 27.80 -6.28 -49.14
CA VAL A 804 28.57 -5.56 -48.11
C VAL A 804 29.69 -6.48 -47.66
N GLY A 805 30.92 -6.10 -47.97
CA GLY A 805 32.11 -6.88 -47.63
C GLY A 805 32.82 -6.31 -46.41
N TYR A 806 33.19 -7.19 -45.47
CA TYR A 806 33.90 -6.86 -44.24
C TYR A 806 35.28 -7.51 -44.26
N ASP A 807 36.34 -6.73 -44.00
CA ASP A 807 37.69 -7.25 -43.88
C ASP A 807 38.02 -7.74 -42.45
N SER A 808 39.24 -8.22 -42.24
CA SER A 808 39.69 -8.78 -40.96
C SER A 808 39.83 -7.75 -39.83
N VAL A 809 39.75 -6.47 -40.15
CA VAL A 809 39.75 -5.39 -39.16
C VAL A 809 38.40 -4.66 -39.13
N PHE A 810 37.35 -5.18 -39.76
CA PHE A 810 36.01 -4.59 -39.82
C PHE A 810 35.89 -3.34 -40.69
N ASN A 811 36.86 -3.01 -41.56
CA ASN A 811 36.53 -2.08 -42.63
C ASN A 811 35.46 -2.72 -43.52
N LYS A 812 34.53 -1.88 -43.95
CA LYS A 812 33.48 -2.30 -44.87
C LYS A 812 33.40 -1.40 -46.08
N SER A 813 32.91 -1.99 -47.16
CA SER A 813 32.49 -1.29 -48.36
C SER A 813 31.29 -2.02 -48.96
N GLU A 814 30.63 -1.34 -49.89
CA GLU A 814 29.48 -1.87 -50.58
C GLU A 814 29.75 -1.88 -52.09
N ALA A 815 29.28 -2.92 -52.77
CA ALA A 815 29.21 -2.96 -54.22
C ALA A 815 27.80 -3.35 -54.66
N VAL A 816 27.38 -2.83 -55.80
CA VAL A 816 26.02 -3.01 -56.32
C VAL A 816 26.08 -3.39 -57.78
N VAL A 817 25.25 -4.34 -58.19
CA VAL A 817 25.04 -4.71 -59.59
C VAL A 817 23.54 -4.81 -59.88
N GLY A 818 23.13 -4.37 -61.07
CA GLY A 818 21.75 -4.56 -61.54
C GLY A 818 21.48 -6.02 -61.90
N LEU A 819 20.33 -6.54 -61.47
CA LEU A 819 19.85 -7.88 -61.80
C LEU A 819 18.53 -7.77 -62.56
N ARG A 820 18.57 -8.11 -63.86
CA ARG A 820 17.38 -8.12 -64.72
C ARG A 820 16.76 -9.50 -64.73
N LEU A 821 15.48 -9.57 -64.36
CA LEU A 821 14.75 -10.83 -64.29
C LEU A 821 13.74 -10.93 -65.44
N LEU A 822 13.65 -12.12 -66.02
CA LEU A 822 12.56 -12.53 -66.88
C LEU A 822 11.55 -13.28 -66.03
N PHE A 823 10.34 -12.75 -65.95
CA PHE A 823 9.19 -13.51 -65.51
C PHE A 823 8.75 -14.36 -66.69
N GLU A 824 8.63 -15.67 -66.50
CA GLU A 824 7.91 -16.49 -67.47
C GLU A 824 6.52 -15.87 -67.62
N ASN A 825 6.18 -15.44 -68.84
CA ASN A 825 4.80 -15.05 -69.15
C ASN A 825 3.87 -16.15 -68.61
N GLN A 826 2.73 -15.72 -68.06
CA GLN A 826 1.57 -16.57 -67.78
C GLN A 826 1.36 -17.69 -68.82
#